data_AF-A0A8J2PQ61-F1
#
_entry.id   AF-A0A8J2PQ61-F1
#
_cell.length_a   1.000
_cell.length_b   1.000
_cell.length_c   1.000
_cell.angle_alpha   90.00
_cell.angle_beta   90.00
_cell.angle_gamma   90.00
#
_symmetry.space_group_name_H-M   'P 1'
#
loop_
_entity.id
_entity.type
_entity.pdbx_description
1 polymer ?
#
loop_
_entity_poly.entity_id
_entity_poly.type
_entity_poly.pdbx_seq_one_letter_code
_entity_poly.pdbx_strand_id
1 'polypeptide(L)'
;MEDRYNKLKIVALKLKKKVAEQSDEIGQLQDVKAKLTERNQTALRIQQEFDIAQDEIERLKKSEANLQKDLKAAVDANVKLKETDFEKENQIQSLTTSHKFLREKLEKAETFENELSVWKSRAMELENEMKEVKQSEKDAIQEKRQTAMLSLEITDYEKKLQNAHQMLENSKLEVQNQASQIEKNEASIKSLQEKVDHLQSSAEQLTSIKENLQTDIQRKAEKITFLQDEVAKANEKFHEKKTEFLQLQAEYENCKLSFASESKALVEKNSILQKTVSALEHKIAALEENKRSRESQISNQKLEMQQLETEFRNYKVKAQAMLKSQKPNSPTVNHEKDELENLQKIVQDFHSEISILKSDLQTLRLENENLSMEKSESSMKLKQAKTELLEKEVRLNSESQKLRSDLRFKDSELKKIAEEHQVDREIIVSTYKTQIEALKQSYDAKIKSLKEQVEMYKVGASIEEFDTKSFEKPSPVSDSELPCNKDENHGFRPIVRESPFGCNGNLISQNNLERLQQPLTIDTSNMSFDQLRMMPRGECEGSESAGSTYLPRVDNYNVSFEQLLSSSFDSASKLSSESDTAGQRPDLAPMVKEELLRCQNQVKHLTLLLRESESNCERLTQLSEALKEEIRRVERDQERKEHLQENSEYLKNVLLKFVTLSGEDERLRLIPVFKTMLKLAPEEVNRLEVAVKENQQSKENGNKGWSSYLQKWTT
;
A
#
# COMPACT_ATOMS: atom_id res chain seq x y z
N MET A 1 202.84 -8.78 -219.53
CA MET A 1 201.85 -9.65 -218.86
C MET A 1 201.84 -9.48 -217.34
N GLU A 2 202.98 -9.17 -216.69
CA GLU A 2 203.10 -8.96 -215.22
C GLU A 2 202.14 -7.93 -214.61
N ASP A 3 201.71 -6.96 -215.42
CA ASP A 3 200.83 -5.88 -214.99
C ASP A 3 199.48 -6.32 -214.43
N ARG A 4 198.85 -7.30 -215.08
CA ARG A 4 197.48 -7.67 -214.70
C ARG A 4 197.48 -8.52 -213.45
N TYR A 5 198.48 -9.40 -213.29
CA TYR A 5 198.50 -10.33 -212.17
C TYR A 5 198.74 -9.62 -210.83
N ASN A 6 199.71 -8.70 -210.78
CA ASN A 6 200.03 -8.03 -209.51
C ASN A 6 198.98 -6.99 -209.09
N LYS A 7 198.30 -6.31 -210.03
CA LYS A 7 197.13 -5.44 -209.71
C LYS A 7 195.94 -6.25 -209.19
N LEU A 8 195.69 -7.43 -209.77
CA LEU A 8 194.65 -8.32 -209.27
C LEU A 8 194.95 -8.80 -207.85
N LYS A 9 196.21 -9.15 -207.55
CA LYS A 9 196.59 -9.65 -206.22
C LYS A 9 196.38 -8.60 -205.12
N ILE A 10 196.66 -7.33 -205.41
CA ILE A 10 196.53 -6.27 -204.40
C ILE A 10 195.07 -5.83 -204.24
N VAL A 11 194.25 -5.86 -205.31
CA VAL A 11 192.79 -5.70 -205.21
C VAL A 11 192.17 -6.85 -204.41
N ALA A 12 192.67 -8.07 -204.58
CA ALA A 12 192.24 -9.24 -203.80
C ALA A 12 192.58 -9.10 -202.31
N LEU A 13 193.76 -8.59 -201.94
CA LEU A 13 194.12 -8.33 -200.54
C LEU A 13 193.27 -7.21 -199.92
N LYS A 14 192.97 -6.14 -200.69
CA LYS A 14 192.06 -5.08 -200.23
C LYS A 14 190.65 -5.60 -200.03
N LEU A 15 190.15 -6.47 -200.91
CA LEU A 15 188.85 -7.11 -200.76
C LEU A 15 188.82 -8.03 -199.54
N LYS A 16 189.85 -8.85 -199.33
CA LYS A 16 189.89 -9.75 -198.17
C LYS A 16 189.93 -9.00 -196.84
N LYS A 17 190.66 -7.88 -196.76
CA LYS A 17 190.72 -7.07 -195.53
C LYS A 17 189.42 -6.27 -195.30
N LYS A 18 188.78 -5.75 -196.35
CA LYS A 18 187.49 -5.04 -196.22
C LYS A 18 186.34 -5.98 -195.82
N VAL A 19 186.39 -7.23 -196.28
CA VAL A 19 185.45 -8.27 -195.85
C VAL A 19 185.65 -8.60 -194.36
N ALA A 20 186.89 -8.61 -193.86
CA ALA A 20 187.14 -8.82 -192.44
C ALA A 20 186.62 -7.66 -191.57
N GLU A 21 186.88 -6.40 -191.97
CA GLU A 21 186.37 -5.22 -191.24
C GLU A 21 184.83 -5.15 -191.26
N GLN A 22 184.17 -5.52 -192.36
CA GLN A 22 182.71 -5.56 -192.43
C GLN A 22 182.08 -6.70 -191.62
N SER A 23 182.80 -7.82 -191.39
CA SER A 23 182.31 -8.89 -190.52
C SER A 23 182.32 -8.50 -189.05
N ASP A 24 183.32 -7.76 -188.58
CA ASP A 24 183.38 -7.31 -187.17
C ASP A 24 182.33 -6.23 -186.86
N GLU A 25 182.01 -5.36 -187.83
CA GLU A 25 180.99 -4.32 -187.66
C GLU A 25 179.55 -4.90 -187.58
N ILE A 26 179.28 -6.02 -188.26
CA ILE A 26 178.01 -6.75 -188.16
C ILE A 26 177.86 -7.41 -186.78
N GLY A 27 178.96 -7.81 -186.13
CA GLY A 27 178.94 -8.39 -184.78
C GLY A 27 178.48 -7.40 -183.70
N GLN A 28 178.90 -6.13 -183.77
CA GLN A 28 178.52 -5.14 -182.76
C GLN A 28 177.04 -4.71 -182.86
N LEU A 29 176.45 -4.74 -184.05
CA LEU A 29 175.04 -4.37 -184.24
C LEU A 29 174.05 -5.44 -183.76
N GLN A 30 174.46 -6.72 -183.71
CA GLN A 30 173.60 -7.77 -183.17
C GLN A 30 173.45 -7.69 -181.64
N ASP A 31 174.47 -7.20 -180.92
CA ASP A 31 174.47 -7.15 -179.46
C ASP A 31 173.63 -5.98 -178.90
N VAL A 32 173.51 -4.88 -179.65
CA VAL A 32 172.63 -3.74 -179.30
C VAL A 32 171.15 -4.12 -179.42
N LYS A 33 170.81 -5.00 -180.37
CA LYS A 33 169.42 -5.43 -180.60
C LYS A 33 168.86 -6.25 -179.42
N ALA A 34 169.70 -7.06 -178.78
CA ALA A 34 169.30 -7.90 -177.65
C ALA A 34 168.93 -7.09 -176.39
N LYS A 35 169.65 -5.99 -176.11
CA LYS A 35 169.40 -5.14 -174.93
C LYS A 35 168.13 -4.29 -175.04
N LEU A 36 167.68 -4.00 -176.27
CA LEU A 36 166.45 -3.23 -176.49
C LEU A 36 165.19 -4.08 -176.24
N THR A 37 165.24 -5.38 -176.54
CA THR A 37 164.11 -6.29 -176.36
C THR A 37 163.79 -6.58 -174.89
N GLU A 38 164.79 -6.61 -174.01
CA GLU A 38 164.60 -6.89 -172.59
C GLU A 38 163.92 -5.72 -171.85
N ARG A 39 164.28 -4.49 -172.21
CA ARG A 39 163.75 -3.27 -171.58
C ARG A 39 162.26 -3.02 -171.86
N ASN A 40 161.76 -3.52 -172.99
CA ASN A 40 160.35 -3.38 -173.37
C ASN A 40 159.42 -4.34 -172.60
N GLN A 41 159.93 -5.50 -172.17
CA GLN A 41 159.13 -6.43 -171.38
C GLN A 41 158.91 -5.95 -169.94
N THR A 42 159.83 -5.17 -169.38
CA THR A 42 159.71 -4.65 -168.01
C THR A 42 158.67 -3.54 -167.89
N ALA A 43 158.52 -2.69 -168.91
CA ALA A 43 157.54 -1.59 -168.91
C ALA A 43 156.09 -2.09 -168.92
N LEU A 44 155.82 -3.22 -169.59
CA LEU A 44 154.47 -3.79 -169.68
C LEU A 44 153.96 -4.35 -168.35
N ARG A 45 154.85 -4.83 -167.48
CA ARG A 45 154.47 -5.39 -166.17
C ARG A 45 153.97 -4.34 -165.19
N ILE A 46 154.63 -3.16 -165.17
CA ILE A 46 154.30 -2.08 -164.25
C ILE A 46 152.93 -1.47 -164.57
N GLN A 47 152.53 -1.48 -165.86
CA GLN A 47 151.21 -1.01 -166.29
C GLN A 47 150.07 -1.89 -165.73
N GLN A 48 150.25 -3.22 -165.69
CA GLN A 48 149.21 -4.14 -165.22
C GLN A 48 148.95 -4.06 -163.70
N GLU A 49 149.96 -3.73 -162.90
CA GLU A 49 149.79 -3.61 -161.45
C GLU A 49 149.03 -2.34 -161.04
N PHE A 50 149.10 -1.27 -161.84
CA PHE A 50 148.38 -0.03 -161.57
C PHE A 50 146.86 -0.18 -161.75
N ASP A 51 146.43 -0.87 -162.81
CA ASP A 51 145.00 -1.09 -163.11
C ASP A 51 144.31 -1.91 -161.99
N ILE A 52 144.99 -2.91 -161.44
CA ILE A 52 144.45 -3.75 -160.35
C ILE A 52 144.22 -2.94 -159.06
N ALA A 53 145.11 -2.00 -158.73
CA ALA A 53 144.97 -1.19 -157.52
C ALA A 53 143.80 -0.20 -157.61
N GLN A 54 143.44 0.24 -158.81
CA GLN A 54 142.37 1.22 -159.01
C GLN A 54 140.98 0.60 -158.84
N ASP A 55 140.79 -0.65 -159.29
CA ASP A 55 139.53 -1.39 -159.14
C ASP A 55 139.18 -1.69 -157.66
N GLU A 56 140.17 -1.93 -156.80
CA GLU A 56 139.93 -2.23 -155.38
C GLU A 56 139.44 -1.01 -154.59
N ILE A 57 139.87 0.20 -154.97
CA ILE A 57 139.45 1.46 -154.32
C ILE A 57 137.96 1.75 -154.61
N GLU A 58 137.48 1.49 -155.82
CA GLU A 58 136.07 1.70 -156.16
C GLU A 58 135.13 0.74 -155.41
N ARG A 59 135.59 -0.50 -155.16
CA ARG A 59 134.83 -1.50 -154.40
C ARG A 59 134.54 -1.05 -152.96
N LEU A 60 135.54 -0.49 -152.28
CA LEU A 60 135.41 -0.05 -150.87
C LEU A 60 134.48 1.17 -150.72
N LYS A 61 134.51 2.12 -151.65
CA LYS A 61 133.58 3.28 -151.62
C LYS A 61 132.11 2.85 -151.73
N LYS A 62 131.83 1.80 -152.51
CA LYS A 62 130.46 1.27 -152.64
C LYS A 62 129.95 0.63 -151.35
N SER A 63 130.81 -0.04 -150.57
CA SER A 63 130.39 -0.62 -149.29
C SER A 63 130.13 0.44 -148.21
N GLU A 64 130.90 1.53 -148.21
CA GLU A 64 130.71 2.63 -147.24
C GLU A 64 129.36 3.33 -147.42
N ALA A 65 128.95 3.57 -148.67
CA ALA A 65 127.66 4.19 -148.98
C ALA A 65 126.44 3.36 -148.50
N ASN A 66 126.54 2.02 -148.55
CA ASN A 66 125.46 1.15 -148.09
C ASN A 66 125.30 1.18 -146.57
N LEU A 67 126.39 1.16 -145.80
CA LEU A 67 126.34 1.20 -144.34
C LEU A 67 125.74 2.51 -143.80
N GLN A 68 125.99 3.65 -144.45
CA GLN A 68 125.38 4.92 -144.06
C GLN A 68 123.85 4.93 -144.24
N LYS A 69 123.34 4.24 -145.27
CA LYS A 69 121.90 4.16 -145.53
C LYS A 69 121.18 3.36 -144.46
N ASP A 70 121.77 2.24 -144.02
CA ASP A 70 121.17 1.36 -143.02
C ASP A 70 121.13 2.00 -141.63
N LEU A 71 122.17 2.76 -141.26
CA LEU A 71 122.21 3.48 -139.99
C LEU A 71 121.09 4.54 -139.87
N LYS A 72 120.78 5.24 -140.97
CA LYS A 72 119.73 6.28 -140.97
C LYS A 72 118.33 5.68 -140.80
N ALA A 73 118.06 4.53 -141.42
CA ALA A 73 116.77 3.85 -141.30
C ALA A 73 116.49 3.38 -139.86
N ALA A 74 117.51 2.95 -139.11
CA ALA A 74 117.35 2.48 -137.73
C ALA A 74 116.99 3.61 -136.76
N VAL A 75 117.50 4.83 -136.96
CA VAL A 75 117.22 5.98 -136.10
C VAL A 75 115.77 6.45 -136.25
N ASP A 76 115.26 6.54 -137.48
CA ASP A 76 113.89 6.99 -137.74
C ASP A 76 112.82 6.03 -137.16
N ALA A 77 113.12 4.73 -137.08
CA ALA A 77 112.21 3.75 -136.47
C ALA A 77 112.08 3.93 -134.94
N ASN A 78 113.16 4.32 -134.26
CA ASN A 78 113.17 4.49 -132.80
C ASN A 78 112.39 5.73 -132.32
N VAL A 79 112.36 6.79 -133.13
CA VAL A 79 111.62 8.02 -132.80
C VAL A 79 110.11 7.75 -132.79
N LYS A 80 109.59 7.02 -133.79
CA LYS A 80 108.15 6.71 -133.89
C LYS A 80 107.63 5.88 -132.71
N LEU A 81 108.43 4.96 -132.20
CA LEU A 81 108.05 4.12 -131.05
C LEU A 81 107.80 4.96 -129.78
N LYS A 82 108.65 5.96 -129.52
CA LYS A 82 108.50 6.86 -128.35
C LYS A 82 107.25 7.74 -128.43
N GLU A 83 106.89 8.21 -129.61
CA GLU A 83 105.66 9.01 -129.78
C GLU A 83 104.41 8.18 -129.45
N THR A 84 104.37 6.91 -129.88
CA THR A 84 103.23 6.02 -129.60
C THR A 84 103.11 5.62 -128.13
N ASP A 85 104.22 5.52 -127.39
CA ASP A 85 104.18 5.22 -125.95
C ASP A 85 103.63 6.41 -125.16
N PHE A 86 104.01 7.64 -125.52
CA PHE A 86 103.53 8.85 -124.85
C PHE A 86 102.02 9.06 -125.01
N GLU A 87 101.45 8.74 -126.18
CA GLU A 87 100.01 8.83 -126.42
C GLU A 87 99.20 7.85 -125.55
N LYS A 88 99.68 6.60 -125.41
CA LYS A 88 99.00 5.58 -124.59
C LYS A 88 99.02 5.94 -123.10
N GLU A 89 100.10 6.54 -122.62
CA GLU A 89 100.24 6.93 -121.22
C GLU A 89 99.24 8.03 -120.82
N ASN A 90 98.99 9.01 -121.69
CA ASN A 90 97.96 10.03 -121.48
C ASN A 90 96.53 9.44 -121.47
N GLN A 91 96.26 8.44 -122.31
CA GLN A 91 94.94 7.83 -122.37
C GLN A 91 94.60 7.08 -121.07
N ILE A 92 95.59 6.38 -120.48
CA ILE A 92 95.45 5.68 -119.18
C ILE A 92 95.13 6.67 -118.05
N GLN A 93 95.77 7.84 -118.02
CA GLN A 93 95.51 8.85 -116.97
C GLN A 93 94.08 9.41 -117.03
N SER A 94 93.54 9.64 -118.23
CA SER A 94 92.15 10.12 -118.37
C SER A 94 91.11 9.09 -117.90
N LEU A 95 91.32 7.80 -118.19
CA LEU A 95 90.42 6.74 -117.75
C LEU A 95 90.50 6.53 -116.24
N THR A 96 91.69 6.66 -115.65
CA THR A 96 91.90 6.52 -114.20
C THR A 96 91.14 7.60 -113.42
N THR A 97 91.17 8.85 -113.89
CA THR A 97 90.44 9.95 -113.22
C THR A 97 88.92 9.78 -113.34
N SER A 98 88.42 9.34 -114.50
CA SER A 98 86.99 9.03 -114.68
C SER A 98 86.50 7.90 -113.77
N HIS A 99 87.27 6.82 -113.63
CA HIS A 99 86.91 5.69 -112.78
C HIS A 99 86.81 6.06 -111.29
N LYS A 100 87.68 6.97 -110.83
CA LYS A 100 87.65 7.48 -109.45
C LYS A 100 86.37 8.28 -109.17
N PHE A 101 85.94 9.13 -110.11
CA PHE A 101 84.73 9.93 -109.98
C PHE A 101 83.45 9.08 -109.95
N LEU A 102 83.36 8.05 -110.79
CA LEU A 102 82.21 7.15 -110.79
C LEU A 102 82.09 6.34 -109.50
N ARG A 103 83.23 5.92 -108.92
CA ARG A 103 83.25 5.20 -107.64
C ARG A 103 82.71 6.06 -106.48
N GLU A 104 83.09 7.33 -106.43
CA GLU A 104 82.61 8.26 -105.39
C GLU A 104 81.10 8.54 -105.50
N LYS A 105 80.55 8.56 -106.72
CA LYS A 105 79.09 8.68 -106.92
C LYS A 105 78.34 7.44 -106.49
N LEU A 106 78.89 6.25 -106.74
CA LEU A 106 78.28 4.98 -106.34
C LEU A 106 78.20 4.88 -104.81
N GLU A 107 79.28 5.23 -104.11
CA GLU A 107 79.34 5.20 -102.65
C GLU A 107 78.32 6.16 -102.00
N LYS A 108 78.14 7.37 -102.57
CA LYS A 108 77.10 8.30 -102.12
C LYS A 108 75.68 7.76 -102.34
N ALA A 109 75.43 7.06 -103.44
CA ALA A 109 74.12 6.46 -103.71
C ALA A 109 73.78 5.35 -102.69
N GLU A 110 74.75 4.51 -102.34
CA GLU A 110 74.58 3.45 -101.32
C GLU A 110 74.30 4.05 -99.93
N THR A 111 74.93 5.16 -99.57
CA THR A 111 74.64 5.84 -98.29
C THR A 111 73.20 6.37 -98.23
N PHE A 112 72.67 6.94 -99.31
CA PHE A 112 71.28 7.43 -99.34
C PHE A 112 70.25 6.30 -99.30
N GLU A 113 70.55 5.16 -99.93
CA GLU A 113 69.66 3.99 -99.89
C GLU A 113 69.54 3.42 -98.46
N ASN A 114 70.65 3.36 -97.73
CA ASN A 114 70.68 2.95 -96.33
C ASN A 114 69.89 3.91 -95.43
N GLU A 115 70.07 5.22 -95.59
CA GLU A 115 69.29 6.22 -94.85
C GLU A 115 67.79 6.10 -95.13
N LEU A 116 67.39 5.91 -96.39
CA LEU A 116 65.99 5.79 -96.80
C LEU A 116 65.33 4.50 -96.26
N SER A 117 66.11 3.43 -96.10
CA SER A 117 65.69 2.21 -95.41
C SER A 117 65.43 2.46 -93.91
N VAL A 118 66.32 3.17 -93.22
CA VAL A 118 66.14 3.54 -91.81
C VAL A 118 64.91 4.43 -91.61
N TRP A 119 64.70 5.42 -92.48
CA TRP A 119 63.51 6.29 -92.42
C TRP A 119 62.20 5.52 -92.67
N LYS A 120 62.20 4.50 -93.54
CA LYS A 120 61.03 3.63 -93.75
C LYS A 120 60.72 2.79 -92.52
N SER A 121 61.72 2.16 -91.90
CA SER A 121 61.53 1.43 -90.65
C SER A 121 61.00 2.34 -89.54
N ARG A 122 61.55 3.55 -89.42
CA ARG A 122 61.09 4.53 -88.43
C ARG A 122 59.66 5.02 -88.69
N ALA A 123 59.27 5.20 -89.95
CA ALA A 123 57.90 5.57 -90.30
C ALA A 123 56.91 4.45 -89.96
N MET A 124 57.29 3.18 -90.16
CA MET A 124 56.47 2.03 -89.83
C MET A 124 56.31 1.85 -88.30
N GLU A 125 57.39 2.08 -87.55
CA GLU A 125 57.34 2.12 -86.07
C GLU A 125 56.38 3.21 -85.58
N LEU A 126 56.51 4.44 -86.08
CA LEU A 126 55.63 5.55 -85.69
C LEU A 126 54.16 5.29 -86.06
N GLU A 127 53.89 4.61 -87.18
CA GLU A 127 52.52 4.22 -87.55
C GLU A 127 51.94 3.18 -86.59
N ASN A 128 52.75 2.21 -86.16
CA ASN A 128 52.34 1.21 -85.18
C ASN A 128 52.13 1.83 -83.80
N GLU A 129 53.03 2.70 -83.35
CA GLU A 129 52.88 3.48 -82.11
C GLU A 129 51.59 4.33 -82.15
N MET A 130 51.29 4.99 -83.29
CA MET A 130 50.04 5.75 -83.45
C MET A 130 48.78 4.88 -83.39
N LYS A 131 48.84 3.65 -83.92
CA LYS A 131 47.72 2.70 -83.83
C LYS A 131 47.52 2.21 -82.39
N GLU A 132 48.61 1.91 -81.69
CA GLU A 132 48.59 1.50 -80.28
C GLU A 132 48.09 2.62 -79.37
N VAL A 133 48.54 3.86 -79.60
CA VAL A 133 48.06 5.05 -78.88
C VAL A 133 46.56 5.29 -79.16
N LYS A 134 46.10 5.16 -80.40
CA LYS A 134 44.67 5.29 -80.71
C LYS A 134 43.81 4.19 -80.10
N GLN A 135 44.33 2.97 -80.02
CA GLN A 135 43.61 1.86 -79.40
C GLN A 135 43.55 2.04 -77.88
N SER A 136 44.67 2.38 -77.24
CA SER A 136 44.70 2.69 -75.80
C SER A 136 43.85 3.90 -75.43
N GLU A 137 43.76 4.93 -76.29
CA GLU A 137 42.84 6.06 -76.10
C GLU A 137 41.37 5.60 -76.13
N LYS A 138 40.98 4.72 -77.05
CA LYS A 138 39.62 4.17 -77.10
C LYS A 138 39.30 3.33 -75.87
N ASP A 139 40.23 2.48 -75.45
CA ASP A 139 40.07 1.63 -74.27
C ASP A 139 39.95 2.51 -73.01
N ALA A 140 40.77 3.56 -72.88
CA ALA A 140 40.67 4.54 -71.80
C ALA A 140 39.36 5.33 -71.80
N ILE A 141 38.81 5.69 -72.98
CA ILE A 141 37.49 6.35 -73.09
C ILE A 141 36.38 5.39 -72.66
N GLN A 142 36.46 4.12 -73.04
CA GLN A 142 35.47 3.11 -72.66
C GLN A 142 35.53 2.83 -71.16
N GLU A 143 36.73 2.69 -70.59
CA GLU A 143 36.94 2.54 -69.15
C GLU A 143 36.38 3.77 -68.41
N LYS A 144 36.69 4.99 -68.85
CA LYS A 144 36.12 6.22 -68.27
C LYS A 144 34.60 6.24 -68.32
N ARG A 145 33.97 5.73 -69.39
CA ARG A 145 32.50 5.60 -69.49
C ARG A 145 31.96 4.55 -68.53
N GLN A 146 32.62 3.41 -68.38
CA GLN A 146 32.24 2.38 -67.42
C GLN A 146 32.40 2.87 -65.98
N THR A 147 33.49 3.54 -65.64
CA THR A 147 33.70 4.18 -64.34
C THR A 147 32.65 5.26 -64.07
N ALA A 148 32.29 6.06 -65.08
CA ALA A 148 31.23 7.06 -64.95
C ALA A 148 29.85 6.41 -64.70
N MET A 149 29.52 5.33 -65.41
CA MET A 149 28.28 4.58 -65.20
C MET A 149 28.22 3.95 -63.80
N LEU A 150 29.30 3.29 -63.39
CA LEU A 150 29.43 2.74 -62.03
C LEU A 150 29.33 3.84 -60.98
N SER A 151 29.92 5.02 -61.21
CA SER A 151 29.80 6.14 -60.28
C SER A 151 28.34 6.61 -60.14
N LEU A 152 27.56 6.64 -61.22
CA LEU A 152 26.14 6.98 -61.15
C LEU A 152 25.34 5.91 -60.41
N GLU A 153 25.59 4.62 -60.68
CA GLU A 153 24.95 3.52 -59.95
C GLU A 153 25.28 3.58 -58.46
N ILE A 154 26.55 3.83 -58.10
CA ILE A 154 26.97 4.04 -56.71
C ILE A 154 26.19 5.21 -56.10
N THR A 155 26.09 6.37 -56.78
CA THR A 155 25.33 7.51 -56.24
C THR A 155 23.83 7.22 -56.09
N ASP A 156 23.25 6.41 -56.97
CA ASP A 156 21.85 6.00 -56.86
C ASP A 156 21.63 5.01 -55.72
N TYR A 157 22.56 4.07 -55.52
CA TYR A 157 22.55 3.19 -54.35
C TYR A 157 22.79 3.95 -53.05
N GLU A 158 23.69 4.93 -53.02
CA GLU A 158 23.92 5.81 -51.87
C GLU A 158 22.65 6.59 -51.51
N LYS A 159 21.95 7.16 -52.49
CA LYS A 159 20.67 7.85 -52.25
C LYS A 159 19.59 6.90 -51.74
N LYS A 160 19.47 5.71 -52.32
CA LYS A 160 18.51 4.69 -51.84
C LYS A 160 18.83 4.27 -50.41
N LEU A 161 20.10 4.08 -50.09
CA LEU A 161 20.57 3.74 -48.75
C LEU A 161 20.29 4.87 -47.76
N GLN A 162 20.55 6.13 -48.16
CA GLN A 162 20.25 7.31 -47.35
C GLN A 162 18.75 7.44 -47.07
N ASN A 163 17.90 7.26 -48.09
CA ASN A 163 16.44 7.27 -47.92
C ASN A 163 15.98 6.13 -47.01
N ALA A 164 16.48 4.91 -47.21
CA ALA A 164 16.17 3.78 -46.34
C ALA A 164 16.63 4.02 -44.89
N HIS A 165 17.80 4.62 -44.70
CA HIS A 165 18.31 4.98 -43.38
C HIS A 165 17.43 6.06 -42.72
N GLN A 166 17.01 7.08 -43.48
CA GLN A 166 16.12 8.12 -42.96
C GLN A 166 14.74 7.56 -42.62
N MET A 167 14.18 6.65 -43.41
CA MET A 167 12.92 5.97 -43.08
C MET A 167 13.08 5.10 -41.83
N LEU A 168 14.22 4.41 -41.68
CA LEU A 168 14.52 3.60 -40.50
C LEU A 168 14.62 4.46 -39.24
N GLU A 169 15.32 5.60 -39.30
CA GLU A 169 15.42 6.52 -38.16
C GLU A 169 14.09 7.19 -37.83
N ASN A 170 13.28 7.56 -38.82
CA ASN A 170 11.92 8.05 -38.58
C ASN A 170 11.04 7.00 -37.89
N SER A 171 11.06 5.75 -38.39
CA SER A 171 10.33 4.64 -37.77
C SER A 171 10.82 4.36 -36.34
N LYS A 172 12.12 4.45 -36.09
CA LYS A 172 12.70 4.30 -34.76
C LYS A 172 12.26 5.40 -33.81
N LEU A 173 12.17 6.65 -34.28
CA LEU A 173 11.64 7.76 -33.49
C LEU A 173 10.15 7.58 -33.19
N GLU A 174 9.35 7.11 -34.15
CA GLU A 174 7.93 6.79 -33.93
C GLU A 174 7.76 5.68 -32.88
N VAL A 175 8.54 4.60 -32.96
CA VAL A 175 8.55 3.52 -31.96
C VAL A 175 8.95 4.05 -30.59
N GLN A 176 9.96 4.92 -30.52
CA GLN A 176 10.38 5.54 -29.25
C GLN A 176 9.26 6.42 -28.65
N ASN A 177 8.59 7.22 -29.48
CA ASN A 177 7.47 8.06 -29.02
C ASN A 177 6.29 7.20 -28.54
N GLN A 178 5.95 6.12 -29.27
CA GLN A 178 4.92 5.17 -28.85
C GLN A 178 5.31 4.47 -27.54
N ALA A 179 6.56 4.06 -27.38
CA ALA A 179 7.06 3.46 -26.14
C ALA A 179 6.93 4.43 -24.95
N SER A 180 7.34 5.69 -25.10
CA SER A 180 7.15 6.72 -24.06
C SER A 180 5.68 7.00 -23.76
N GLN A 181 4.79 6.89 -24.75
CA GLN A 181 3.35 7.04 -24.51
C GLN A 181 2.76 5.82 -23.77
N ILE A 182 3.22 4.61 -24.10
CA ILE A 182 2.86 3.39 -23.37
C ILE A 182 3.30 3.49 -21.92
N GLU A 183 4.52 3.94 -21.65
CA GLU A 183 5.04 4.12 -20.28
C GLU A 183 4.19 5.11 -19.47
N LYS A 184 3.79 6.24 -20.08
CA LYS A 184 2.87 7.19 -19.43
C LYS A 184 1.50 6.58 -19.14
N ASN A 185 0.95 5.83 -20.09
CA ASN A 185 -0.33 5.16 -19.92
C ASN A 185 -0.25 4.08 -18.83
N GLU A 186 0.84 3.31 -18.77
CA GLU A 186 1.10 2.32 -17.71
C GLU A 186 1.19 2.98 -16.33
N ALA A 187 1.89 4.12 -16.22
CA ALA A 187 1.93 4.89 -14.98
C ALA A 187 0.55 5.39 -14.56
N SER A 188 -0.27 5.86 -15.52
CA SER A 188 -1.65 6.27 -15.25
C SER A 188 -2.53 5.09 -14.82
N ILE A 189 -2.35 3.90 -15.44
CA ILE A 189 -3.08 2.68 -15.07
C ILE A 189 -2.71 2.26 -13.64
N LYS A 190 -1.41 2.29 -13.28
CA LYS A 190 -0.96 1.98 -11.91
C LYS A 190 -1.58 2.92 -10.89
N SER A 191 -1.58 4.24 -11.15
CA SER A 191 -2.21 5.21 -10.25
C SER A 191 -3.73 4.99 -10.12
N LEU A 192 -4.41 4.62 -11.20
CA LEU A 192 -5.83 4.28 -11.14
C LEU A 192 -6.08 2.96 -10.38
N GLN A 193 -5.21 1.97 -10.53
CA GLN A 193 -5.27 0.72 -9.76
C GLN A 193 -5.11 1.00 -8.26
N GLU A 194 -4.14 1.81 -7.86
CA GLU A 194 -3.96 2.23 -6.46
C GLU A 194 -5.20 2.93 -5.90
N LYS A 195 -5.86 3.79 -6.70
CA LYS A 195 -7.13 4.42 -6.31
C LYS A 195 -8.26 3.42 -6.16
N VAL A 196 -8.35 2.43 -7.04
CA VAL A 196 -9.34 1.35 -6.97
C VAL A 196 -9.11 0.51 -5.71
N ASP A 197 -7.87 0.14 -5.42
CA ASP A 197 -7.50 -0.63 -4.23
C ASP A 197 -7.83 0.13 -2.94
N HIS A 198 -7.54 1.43 -2.90
CA HIS A 198 -7.91 2.28 -1.77
C HIS A 198 -9.45 2.38 -1.61
N LEU A 199 -10.20 2.55 -2.69
CA LEU A 199 -11.67 2.59 -2.64
C LEU A 199 -12.24 1.24 -2.20
N GLN A 200 -11.65 0.13 -2.65
CA GLN A 200 -12.05 -1.21 -2.25
C GLN A 200 -11.80 -1.43 -0.76
N SER A 201 -10.62 -1.08 -0.25
CA SER A 201 -10.31 -1.16 1.19
C SER A 201 -11.24 -0.28 2.02
N SER A 202 -11.56 0.93 1.55
CA SER A 202 -12.52 1.81 2.22
C SER A 202 -13.94 1.21 2.24
N ALA A 203 -14.37 0.57 1.14
CA ALA A 203 -15.65 -0.12 1.09
C ALA A 203 -15.70 -1.31 2.06
N GLU A 204 -14.62 -2.10 2.14
CA GLU A 204 -14.48 -3.22 3.09
C GLU A 204 -14.56 -2.73 4.55
N GLN A 205 -13.90 -1.62 4.88
CA GLN A 205 -13.99 -0.99 6.20
C GLN A 205 -15.43 -0.55 6.51
N LEU A 206 -16.12 0.10 5.55
CA LEU A 206 -17.51 0.50 5.72
C LEU A 206 -18.45 -0.71 5.90
N THR A 207 -18.18 -1.83 5.21
CA THR A 207 -18.95 -3.06 5.42
C THR A 207 -18.74 -3.65 6.81
N SER A 208 -17.50 -3.65 7.33
CA SER A 208 -17.21 -4.11 8.68
C SER A 208 -17.88 -3.21 9.75
N ILE A 209 -17.83 -1.88 9.56
CA ILE A 209 -18.53 -0.94 10.45
C ILE A 209 -20.04 -1.18 10.42
N LYS A 210 -20.62 -1.40 9.24
CA LYS A 210 -22.04 -1.71 9.08
C LYS A 210 -22.42 -3.00 9.83
N GLU A 211 -21.63 -4.06 9.68
CA GLU A 211 -21.86 -5.33 10.39
C GLU A 211 -21.78 -5.14 11.90
N ASN A 212 -20.78 -4.43 12.42
CA ASN A 212 -20.66 -4.12 13.84
C ASN A 212 -21.89 -3.34 14.35
N LEU A 213 -22.30 -2.28 13.66
CA LEU A 213 -23.50 -1.51 14.01
C LEU A 213 -24.76 -2.39 13.95
N GLN A 214 -24.85 -3.30 12.99
CA GLN A 214 -25.97 -4.24 12.88
C GLN A 214 -26.01 -5.20 14.07
N THR A 215 -24.85 -5.72 14.53
CA THR A 215 -24.78 -6.54 15.75
C THR A 215 -25.16 -5.75 17.01
N ASP A 216 -24.78 -4.47 17.10
CA ASP A 216 -25.14 -3.63 18.24
C ASP A 216 -26.63 -3.26 18.25
N ILE A 217 -27.22 -3.00 17.08
CA ILE A 217 -28.67 -2.83 16.94
C ILE A 217 -29.39 -4.10 17.38
N GLN A 218 -28.92 -5.28 16.97
CA GLN A 218 -29.50 -6.57 17.37
C GLN A 218 -29.44 -6.76 18.90
N ARG A 219 -28.28 -6.52 19.52
CA ARG A 219 -28.13 -6.59 21.00
C ARG A 219 -29.04 -5.60 21.72
N LYS A 220 -29.18 -4.37 21.21
CA LYS A 220 -30.10 -3.37 21.78
C LYS A 220 -31.56 -3.78 21.62
N ALA A 221 -31.94 -4.34 20.49
CA ALA A 221 -33.29 -4.86 20.27
C ALA A 221 -33.62 -5.99 21.25
N GLU A 222 -32.70 -6.95 21.44
CA GLU A 222 -32.84 -8.03 22.42
C GLU A 222 -32.99 -7.49 23.86
N LYS A 223 -32.23 -6.45 24.21
CA LYS A 223 -32.37 -5.79 25.51
C LYS A 223 -33.70 -5.06 25.67
N ILE A 224 -34.20 -4.41 24.61
CA ILE A 224 -35.52 -3.79 24.62
C ILE A 224 -36.60 -4.85 24.82
N THR A 225 -36.54 -5.99 24.11
CA THR A 225 -37.51 -7.07 24.29
C THR A 225 -37.47 -7.66 25.69
N PHE A 226 -36.27 -7.82 26.28
CA PHE A 226 -36.12 -8.27 27.66
C PHE A 226 -36.75 -7.29 28.65
N LEU A 227 -36.48 -5.99 28.52
CA LEU A 227 -37.07 -4.97 29.38
C LEU A 227 -38.58 -4.86 29.19
N GLN A 228 -39.10 -5.06 27.98
CA GLN A 228 -40.55 -5.14 27.72
C GLN A 228 -41.20 -6.32 28.45
N ASP A 229 -40.57 -7.49 28.43
CA ASP A 229 -41.05 -8.67 29.17
C ASP A 229 -41.00 -8.45 30.69
N GLU A 230 -39.97 -7.77 31.19
CA GLU A 230 -39.86 -7.43 32.61
C GLU A 230 -40.95 -6.45 33.05
N VAL A 231 -41.20 -5.41 32.24
CA VAL A 231 -42.31 -4.47 32.44
C VAL A 231 -43.66 -5.18 32.37
N ALA A 232 -43.85 -6.12 31.44
CA ALA A 232 -45.08 -6.91 31.33
C ALA A 232 -45.33 -7.75 32.59
N LYS A 233 -44.29 -8.43 33.11
CA LYS A 233 -44.38 -9.19 34.38
C LYS A 233 -44.66 -8.28 35.58
N ALA A 234 -44.06 -7.10 35.64
CA ALA A 234 -44.33 -6.13 36.69
C ALA A 234 -45.78 -5.63 36.63
N ASN A 235 -46.29 -5.35 35.43
CA ASN A 235 -47.69 -4.96 35.23
C ASN A 235 -48.67 -6.07 35.60
N GLU A 236 -48.37 -7.33 35.26
CA GLU A 236 -49.19 -8.48 35.67
C GLU A 236 -49.28 -8.58 37.20
N LYS A 237 -48.15 -8.51 37.91
CA LYS A 237 -48.12 -8.47 39.39
C LYS A 237 -48.88 -7.26 39.95
N PHE A 238 -48.77 -6.10 39.33
CA PHE A 238 -49.53 -4.92 39.73
C PHE A 238 -51.04 -5.12 39.55
N HIS A 239 -51.45 -5.74 38.44
CA HIS A 239 -52.85 -6.08 38.18
C HIS A 239 -53.37 -7.10 39.21
N GLU A 240 -52.61 -8.14 39.54
CA GLU A 240 -52.93 -9.10 40.61
C GLU A 240 -53.14 -8.36 41.94
N LYS A 241 -52.20 -7.52 42.37
CA LYS A 241 -52.33 -6.74 43.61
C LYS A 241 -53.49 -5.75 43.58
N LYS A 242 -53.77 -5.15 42.43
CA LYS A 242 -54.94 -4.29 42.25
C LYS A 242 -56.24 -5.09 42.41
N THR A 243 -56.30 -6.32 41.88
CA THR A 243 -57.48 -7.18 42.06
C THR A 243 -57.65 -7.65 43.51
N GLU A 244 -56.57 -8.04 44.19
CA GLU A 244 -56.59 -8.38 45.62
C GLU A 244 -57.08 -7.19 46.45
N PHE A 245 -56.59 -5.98 46.18
CA PHE A 245 -57.03 -4.76 46.85
C PHE A 245 -58.53 -4.51 46.68
N LEU A 246 -59.06 -4.66 45.46
CA LEU A 246 -60.49 -4.48 45.18
C LEU A 246 -61.34 -5.54 45.89
N GLN A 247 -60.87 -6.78 45.96
CA GLN A 247 -61.55 -7.84 46.72
C GLN A 247 -61.58 -7.52 48.21
N LEU A 248 -60.42 -7.14 48.79
CA LEU A 248 -60.32 -6.78 50.20
C LEU A 248 -61.18 -5.56 50.55
N GLN A 249 -61.29 -4.59 49.63
CA GLN A 249 -62.18 -3.45 49.77
C GLN A 249 -63.66 -3.86 49.78
N ALA A 250 -64.06 -4.79 48.90
CA ALA A 250 -65.42 -5.32 48.89
C ALA A 250 -65.75 -6.11 50.16
N GLU A 251 -64.81 -6.93 50.65
CA GLU A 251 -64.93 -7.65 51.92
C GLU A 251 -65.05 -6.68 53.10
N TYR A 252 -64.25 -5.61 53.13
CA TYR A 252 -64.34 -4.58 54.15
C TYR A 252 -65.73 -3.91 54.18
N GLU A 253 -66.27 -3.52 53.02
CA GLU A 253 -67.62 -2.92 52.96
C GLU A 253 -68.71 -3.93 53.36
N ASN A 254 -68.58 -5.21 53.00
CA ASN A 254 -69.49 -6.26 53.46
C ASN A 254 -69.44 -6.46 54.98
N CYS A 255 -68.25 -6.53 55.57
CA CYS A 255 -68.07 -6.61 57.03
C CYS A 255 -68.67 -5.40 57.74
N LYS A 256 -68.47 -4.21 57.20
CA LYS A 256 -69.05 -2.96 57.71
C LYS A 256 -70.58 -2.96 57.66
N LEU A 257 -71.18 -3.46 56.57
CA LEU A 257 -72.63 -3.62 56.45
C LEU A 257 -73.18 -4.65 57.45
N SER A 258 -72.49 -5.79 57.63
CA SER A 258 -72.86 -6.81 58.62
C SER A 258 -72.78 -6.26 60.04
N PHE A 259 -71.73 -5.51 60.37
CA PHE A 259 -71.61 -4.87 61.67
C PHE A 259 -72.73 -3.85 61.92
N ALA A 260 -73.09 -3.05 60.91
CA ALA A 260 -74.20 -2.10 61.01
C ALA A 260 -75.55 -2.81 61.23
N SER A 261 -75.80 -3.94 60.57
CA SER A 261 -77.04 -4.70 60.74
C SER A 261 -77.13 -5.35 62.13
N GLU A 262 -76.03 -5.93 62.63
CA GLU A 262 -75.97 -6.52 63.97
C GLU A 262 -76.10 -5.45 65.06
N SER A 263 -75.43 -4.31 64.89
CA SER A 263 -75.59 -3.15 65.77
C SER A 263 -77.05 -2.70 65.85
N LYS A 264 -77.75 -2.61 64.70
CA LYS A 264 -79.18 -2.28 64.65
C LYS A 264 -80.05 -3.30 65.38
N ALA A 265 -79.81 -4.60 65.17
CA ALA A 265 -80.54 -5.67 65.85
C ALA A 265 -80.35 -5.63 67.37
N LEU A 266 -79.14 -5.31 67.83
CA LEU A 266 -78.81 -5.20 69.25
C LEU A 266 -79.49 -3.99 69.90
N VAL A 267 -79.55 -2.86 69.20
CA VAL A 267 -80.32 -1.67 69.63
C VAL A 267 -81.82 -2.00 69.73
N GLU A 268 -82.38 -2.71 68.76
CA GLU A 268 -83.79 -3.11 68.78
C GLU A 268 -84.10 -4.06 69.95
N LYS A 269 -83.24 -5.05 70.18
CA LYS A 269 -83.33 -5.95 71.34
C LYS A 269 -83.27 -5.20 72.66
N ASN A 270 -82.35 -4.24 72.79
CA ASN A 270 -82.27 -3.37 73.97
C ASN A 270 -83.54 -2.54 74.16
N SER A 271 -84.13 -2.01 73.09
CA SER A 271 -85.41 -1.28 73.17
C SER A 271 -86.55 -2.17 73.67
N ILE A 272 -86.63 -3.42 73.18
CA ILE A 272 -87.63 -4.38 73.63
C ILE A 272 -87.42 -4.73 75.11
N LEU A 273 -86.19 -5.06 75.50
CA LEU A 273 -85.85 -5.36 76.90
C LEU A 273 -86.15 -4.17 77.82
N GLN A 274 -85.89 -2.94 77.37
CA GLN A 274 -86.22 -1.75 78.15
C GLN A 274 -87.73 -1.59 78.35
N LYS A 275 -88.53 -1.84 77.29
CA LYS A 275 -90.00 -1.84 77.41
C LYS A 275 -90.50 -2.92 78.36
N THR A 276 -89.93 -4.13 78.33
CA THR A 276 -90.34 -5.21 79.24
C THR A 276 -89.94 -4.92 80.68
N VAL A 277 -88.75 -4.36 80.92
CA VAL A 277 -88.32 -3.89 82.25
C VAL A 277 -89.31 -2.85 82.79
N SER A 278 -89.64 -1.81 82.01
CA SER A 278 -90.63 -0.81 82.44
C SER A 278 -92.02 -1.40 82.71
N ALA A 279 -92.45 -2.39 81.93
CA ALA A 279 -93.72 -3.08 82.18
C ALA A 279 -93.69 -3.90 83.49
N LEU A 280 -92.57 -4.56 83.79
CA LEU A 280 -92.38 -5.30 85.04
C LEU A 280 -92.30 -4.34 86.24
N GLU A 281 -91.61 -3.21 86.11
CA GLU A 281 -91.56 -2.15 87.13
C GLU A 281 -92.97 -1.63 87.46
N HIS A 282 -93.78 -1.33 86.44
CA HIS A 282 -95.19 -0.96 86.65
C HIS A 282 -95.99 -2.06 87.36
N LYS A 283 -95.76 -3.33 87.01
CA LYS A 283 -96.43 -4.47 87.66
C LYS A 283 -96.01 -4.63 89.13
N ILE A 284 -94.72 -4.46 89.43
CA ILE A 284 -94.19 -4.48 90.80
C ILE A 284 -94.84 -3.36 91.61
N ALA A 285 -94.86 -2.13 91.10
CA ALA A 285 -95.50 -0.99 91.78
C ALA A 285 -96.99 -1.26 92.10
N ALA A 286 -97.74 -1.83 91.15
CA ALA A 286 -99.14 -2.20 91.38
C ALA A 286 -99.30 -3.32 92.43
N LEU A 287 -98.40 -4.31 92.45
CA LEU A 287 -98.41 -5.36 93.48
C LEU A 287 -98.03 -4.83 94.86
N GLU A 288 -97.08 -3.90 94.93
CA GLU A 288 -96.70 -3.22 96.17
C GLU A 288 -97.86 -2.37 96.73
N GLU A 289 -98.59 -1.65 95.88
CA GLU A 289 -99.79 -0.91 96.28
C GLU A 289 -100.89 -1.85 96.79
N ASN A 290 -101.15 -2.95 96.09
CA ASN A 290 -102.08 -3.99 96.54
C ASN A 290 -101.66 -4.59 97.88
N LYS A 291 -100.36 -4.88 98.06
CA LYS A 291 -99.82 -5.36 99.33
C LYS A 291 -100.07 -4.35 100.45
N ARG A 292 -99.77 -3.06 100.24
CA ARG A 292 -100.05 -1.99 101.22
C ARG A 292 -101.53 -1.89 101.56
N SER A 293 -102.42 -1.99 100.56
CA SER A 293 -103.87 -2.00 100.77
C SER A 293 -104.32 -3.20 101.62
N ARG A 294 -103.81 -4.40 101.34
CA ARG A 294 -104.10 -5.61 102.14
C ARG A 294 -103.54 -5.53 103.55
N GLU A 295 -102.33 -5.00 103.73
CA GLU A 295 -101.75 -4.77 105.06
C GLU A 295 -102.60 -3.79 105.88
N SER A 296 -103.09 -2.71 105.24
CA SER A 296 -104.04 -1.78 105.87
C SER A 296 -105.36 -2.48 106.23
N GLN A 297 -105.92 -3.30 105.34
CA GLN A 297 -107.13 -4.09 105.60
C GLN A 297 -106.93 -5.08 106.77
N ILE A 298 -105.80 -5.79 106.81
CA ILE A 298 -105.44 -6.69 107.91
C ILE A 298 -105.31 -5.90 109.21
N SER A 299 -104.71 -4.71 109.19
CA SER A 299 -104.62 -3.85 110.38
C SER A 299 -106.00 -3.43 110.87
N ASN A 300 -106.90 -3.04 109.97
CA ASN A 300 -108.28 -2.69 110.30
C ASN A 300 -109.05 -3.90 110.87
N GLN A 301 -108.91 -5.08 110.25
CA GLN A 301 -109.50 -6.32 110.75
C GLN A 301 -108.91 -6.77 112.08
N LYS A 302 -107.61 -6.54 112.33
CA LYS A 302 -106.99 -6.79 113.64
C LYS A 302 -107.57 -5.86 114.70
N LEU A 303 -107.79 -4.59 114.37
CA LEU A 303 -108.45 -3.64 115.26
C LEU A 303 -109.90 -4.06 115.55
N GLU A 304 -110.65 -4.44 114.51
CA GLU A 304 -112.01 -4.97 114.63
C GLU A 304 -112.03 -6.28 115.44
N MET A 305 -111.07 -7.18 115.23
CA MET A 305 -110.92 -8.41 116.01
C MET A 305 -110.58 -8.11 117.46
N GLN A 306 -109.75 -7.11 117.75
CA GLN A 306 -109.50 -6.66 119.12
C GLN A 306 -110.77 -6.09 119.75
N GLN A 307 -111.54 -5.29 119.00
CA GLN A 307 -112.85 -4.80 119.45
C GLN A 307 -113.79 -5.98 119.72
N LEU A 308 -113.96 -6.91 118.78
CA LEU A 308 -114.72 -8.14 118.94
C LEU A 308 -114.19 -9.03 120.05
N GLU A 309 -112.89 -9.08 120.34
CA GLU A 309 -112.33 -9.80 121.47
C GLU A 309 -112.67 -9.12 122.78
N THR A 310 -112.71 -7.78 122.83
CA THR A 310 -113.20 -7.09 124.02
C THR A 310 -114.69 -7.33 124.20
N GLU A 311 -115.48 -7.24 123.12
CA GLU A 311 -116.88 -7.59 123.11
C GLU A 311 -117.10 -9.07 123.43
N PHE A 312 -116.22 -9.97 123.00
CA PHE A 312 -116.25 -11.39 123.30
C PHE A 312 -115.68 -11.69 124.67
N ARG A 313 -114.78 -10.90 125.27
CA ARG A 313 -114.48 -11.02 126.70
C ARG A 313 -115.73 -10.64 127.48
N ASN A 314 -116.39 -9.55 127.08
CA ASN A 314 -117.68 -9.13 127.63
C ASN A 314 -118.77 -10.17 127.38
N TYR A 315 -118.77 -10.81 126.21
CA TYR A 315 -119.74 -11.81 125.81
C TYR A 315 -119.38 -13.20 126.32
N LYS A 316 -118.12 -13.56 126.57
CA LYS A 316 -117.64 -14.80 127.22
C LYS A 316 -117.92 -14.71 128.70
N VAL A 317 -117.83 -13.53 129.30
CA VAL A 317 -118.50 -13.28 130.58
C VAL A 317 -120.02 -13.56 130.46
N LYS A 318 -120.67 -13.20 129.34
CA LYS A 318 -122.08 -13.56 129.04
C LYS A 318 -122.34 -14.99 128.49
N ALA A 319 -121.34 -15.75 128.02
CA ALA A 319 -121.45 -17.00 127.26
C ALA A 319 -120.77 -18.18 127.97
N GLN A 320 -119.80 -17.93 128.85
CA GLN A 320 -119.63 -18.79 130.04
C GLN A 320 -120.91 -18.78 130.89
N ALA A 321 -121.73 -17.71 130.78
CA ALA A 321 -123.11 -17.73 131.26
C ALA A 321 -124.13 -18.33 130.25
N MET A 322 -123.82 -18.39 128.96
CA MET A 322 -124.66 -18.95 127.90
C MET A 322 -123.86 -19.86 126.96
N LEU A 323 -124.01 -21.17 127.17
CA LEU A 323 -123.75 -22.22 126.19
C LEU A 323 -122.28 -22.69 126.12
N LYS A 324 -121.92 -23.85 126.68
CA LYS A 324 -122.77 -25.02 126.95
C LYS A 324 -123.57 -25.48 125.71
N SER A 325 -123.07 -25.25 124.49
CA SER A 325 -123.50 -26.02 123.31
C SER A 325 -122.56 -25.82 122.12
N GLN A 326 -121.72 -26.83 121.89
CA GLN A 326 -121.37 -27.44 120.59
C GLN A 326 -121.22 -26.56 119.32
N LYS A 327 -119.96 -26.50 118.85
CA LYS A 327 -119.35 -26.98 117.57
C LYS A 327 -120.26 -27.78 116.58
N PRO A 328 -119.82 -28.14 115.34
CA PRO A 328 -118.84 -27.58 114.37
C PRO A 328 -119.20 -27.80 112.84
N ASN A 329 -118.19 -27.63 111.94
CA ASN A 329 -117.83 -28.38 110.70
C ASN A 329 -118.30 -27.98 109.26
N SER A 330 -117.30 -27.66 108.40
CA SER A 330 -116.82 -28.21 107.08
C SER A 330 -117.81 -28.64 105.95
N PRO A 331 -117.43 -29.12 104.72
CA PRO A 331 -116.25 -28.98 103.82
C PRO A 331 -116.58 -28.84 102.28
N THR A 332 -115.53 -29.06 101.47
CA THR A 332 -115.15 -29.10 100.03
C THR A 332 -115.91 -29.94 98.97
N VAL A 333 -115.59 -29.76 97.65
CA VAL A 333 -114.96 -30.73 96.66
C VAL A 333 -114.83 -30.11 95.22
N ASN A 334 -113.74 -30.39 94.44
CA ASN A 334 -113.65 -30.39 92.94
C ASN A 334 -112.23 -30.79 92.43
N HIS A 335 -112.05 -31.87 91.65
CA HIS A 335 -110.71 -32.35 91.19
C HIS A 335 -110.61 -32.99 89.78
N GLU A 336 -111.65 -32.98 88.95
CA GLU A 336 -111.68 -33.80 87.71
C GLU A 336 -111.44 -33.03 86.39
N LYS A 337 -111.27 -31.71 86.43
CA LYS A 337 -111.16 -30.86 85.22
C LYS A 337 -109.74 -30.74 84.66
N ASP A 338 -108.72 -30.90 85.51
CA ASP A 338 -107.35 -30.55 85.19
C ASP A 338 -106.61 -31.63 84.35
N GLU A 339 -107.08 -32.88 84.37
CA GLU A 339 -106.41 -33.97 83.64
C GLU A 339 -106.66 -33.91 82.12
N LEU A 340 -107.81 -33.42 81.69
CA LEU A 340 -108.16 -33.35 80.27
C LEU A 340 -107.32 -32.30 79.51
N GLU A 341 -107.00 -31.19 80.18
CA GLU A 341 -106.25 -30.07 79.61
C GLU A 341 -104.78 -30.42 79.36
N ASN A 342 -104.20 -31.29 80.19
CA ASN A 342 -102.81 -31.74 80.05
C ASN A 342 -102.58 -32.63 78.82
N LEU A 343 -103.51 -33.53 78.49
CA LEU A 343 -103.36 -34.42 77.34
C LEU A 343 -103.44 -33.68 76.00
N GLN A 344 -104.24 -32.61 75.92
CA GLN A 344 -104.38 -31.80 74.71
C GLN A 344 -103.09 -31.02 74.39
N LYS A 345 -102.37 -30.58 75.42
CA LYS A 345 -101.11 -29.83 75.28
C LYS A 345 -99.98 -30.68 74.67
N ILE A 346 -99.86 -31.93 75.12
CA ILE A 346 -98.84 -32.88 74.63
C ILE A 346 -98.97 -33.15 73.12
N VAL A 347 -100.21 -33.27 72.64
CA VAL A 347 -100.48 -33.49 71.21
C VAL A 347 -100.06 -32.28 70.36
N GLN A 348 -100.24 -31.07 70.91
CA GLN A 348 -99.86 -29.82 70.24
C GLN A 348 -98.33 -29.67 70.17
N ASP A 349 -97.63 -30.05 71.24
CA ASP A 349 -96.17 -30.02 71.32
C ASP A 349 -95.53 -30.94 70.27
N PHE A 350 -95.99 -32.19 70.14
CA PHE A 350 -95.50 -33.10 69.08
C PHE A 350 -95.75 -32.59 67.66
N HIS A 351 -96.86 -31.88 67.44
CA HIS A 351 -97.15 -31.29 66.13
C HIS A 351 -96.17 -30.16 65.78
N SER A 352 -95.80 -29.35 66.77
CA SER A 352 -94.79 -28.30 66.60
C SER A 352 -93.41 -28.88 66.31
N GLU A 353 -93.05 -29.97 66.98
CA GLU A 353 -91.75 -30.64 66.82
C GLU A 353 -91.61 -31.30 65.42
N ILE A 354 -92.67 -31.94 64.91
CA ILE A 354 -92.71 -32.46 63.54
C ILE A 354 -92.57 -31.33 62.51
N SER A 355 -93.16 -30.17 62.78
CA SER A 355 -93.07 -29.01 61.88
C SER A 355 -91.63 -28.46 61.81
N ILE A 356 -90.95 -28.36 62.96
CA ILE A 356 -89.54 -27.94 63.06
C ILE A 356 -88.63 -28.95 62.36
N LEU A 357 -88.77 -30.24 62.66
CA LEU A 357 -87.98 -31.29 62.02
C LEU A 357 -88.13 -31.29 60.49
N LYS A 358 -89.32 -30.98 59.97
CA LYS A 358 -89.56 -30.87 58.53
C LYS A 358 -88.85 -29.67 57.91
N SER A 359 -88.82 -28.53 58.61
CA SER A 359 -88.05 -27.34 58.23
C SER A 359 -86.56 -27.67 58.18
N ASP A 360 -86.02 -28.31 59.22
CA ASP A 360 -84.61 -28.66 59.31
C ASP A 360 -84.18 -29.66 58.22
N LEU A 361 -85.06 -30.61 57.88
CA LEU A 361 -84.81 -31.55 56.77
C LEU A 361 -84.76 -30.82 55.42
N GLN A 362 -85.54 -29.75 55.26
CA GLN A 362 -85.53 -28.92 54.07
C GLN A 362 -84.28 -28.04 53.97
N THR A 363 -83.82 -27.46 55.07
CA THR A 363 -82.56 -26.68 55.10
C THR A 363 -81.36 -27.57 54.84
N LEU A 364 -81.27 -28.74 55.47
CA LEU A 364 -80.20 -29.72 55.24
C LEU A 364 -80.17 -30.24 53.80
N ARG A 365 -81.32 -30.30 53.12
CA ARG A 365 -81.38 -30.65 51.69
C ARG A 365 -80.74 -29.58 50.82
N LEU A 366 -81.10 -28.32 51.05
CA LEU A 366 -80.54 -27.19 50.31
C LEU A 366 -79.03 -27.06 50.55
N GLU A 367 -78.59 -27.30 51.79
CA GLU A 367 -77.15 -27.30 52.13
C GLU A 367 -76.40 -28.42 51.39
N ASN A 368 -76.96 -29.64 51.32
CA ASN A 368 -76.37 -30.73 50.54
C ASN A 368 -76.27 -30.42 49.04
N GLU A 369 -77.30 -29.76 48.49
CA GLU A 369 -77.30 -29.35 47.09
C GLU A 369 -76.23 -28.28 46.84
N ASN A 370 -76.08 -27.32 47.76
CA ASN A 370 -75.04 -26.31 47.70
C ASN A 370 -73.62 -26.90 47.82
N LEU A 371 -73.39 -27.80 48.79
CA LEU A 371 -72.13 -28.53 48.95
C LEU A 371 -71.79 -29.38 47.70
N SER A 372 -72.80 -29.95 47.05
CA SER A 372 -72.62 -30.68 45.79
C SER A 372 -72.16 -29.76 44.65
N MET A 373 -72.75 -28.55 44.56
CA MET A 373 -72.32 -27.53 43.60
C MET A 373 -70.89 -27.05 43.87
N GLU A 374 -70.56 -26.71 45.11
CA GLU A 374 -69.20 -26.29 45.51
C GLU A 374 -68.15 -27.37 45.22
N LYS A 375 -68.51 -28.66 45.43
CA LYS A 375 -67.65 -29.79 45.09
C LYS A 375 -67.42 -29.91 43.58
N SER A 376 -68.47 -29.71 42.78
CA SER A 376 -68.38 -29.69 41.32
C SER A 376 -67.48 -28.55 40.83
N GLU A 377 -67.69 -27.34 41.36
CA GLU A 377 -66.91 -26.15 41.02
C GLU A 377 -65.44 -26.31 41.42
N SER A 378 -65.18 -26.80 42.64
CA SER A 378 -63.82 -27.10 43.11
C SER A 378 -63.13 -28.17 42.26
N SER A 379 -63.88 -29.19 41.81
CA SER A 379 -63.36 -30.21 40.89
C SER A 379 -63.00 -29.63 39.52
N MET A 380 -63.80 -28.68 39.01
CA MET A 380 -63.52 -27.99 37.75
C MET A 380 -62.29 -27.10 37.85
N LYS A 381 -62.17 -26.31 38.93
CA LYS A 381 -60.98 -25.50 39.23
C LYS A 381 -59.72 -26.36 39.34
N LEU A 382 -59.80 -27.52 40.00
CA LEU A 382 -58.67 -28.45 40.09
C LEU A 382 -58.24 -28.98 38.72
N LYS A 383 -59.20 -29.35 37.85
CA LYS A 383 -58.90 -29.82 36.49
C LYS A 383 -58.25 -28.72 35.65
N GLN A 384 -58.76 -27.49 35.74
CA GLN A 384 -58.23 -26.35 35.02
C GLN A 384 -56.81 -25.99 35.50
N ALA A 385 -56.59 -25.93 36.81
CA ALA A 385 -55.26 -25.71 37.37
C ALA A 385 -54.26 -26.79 36.90
N LYS A 386 -54.71 -28.05 36.79
CA LYS A 386 -53.88 -29.15 36.30
C LYS A 386 -53.51 -28.99 34.82
N THR A 387 -54.44 -28.55 33.96
CA THR A 387 -54.15 -28.30 32.54
C THR A 387 -53.21 -27.11 32.36
N GLU A 388 -53.40 -26.03 33.12
CA GLU A 388 -52.52 -24.86 33.09
C GLU A 388 -51.09 -25.21 33.54
N LEU A 389 -50.95 -26.06 34.57
CA LEU A 389 -49.65 -26.54 35.04
C LEU A 389 -48.94 -27.40 33.97
N LEU A 390 -49.68 -28.29 33.30
CA LEU A 390 -49.16 -29.11 32.20
C LEU A 390 -48.70 -28.25 31.02
N GLU A 391 -49.49 -27.25 30.63
CA GLU A 391 -49.11 -26.31 29.56
C GLU A 391 -47.88 -25.47 29.94
N LYS A 392 -47.76 -25.07 31.20
CA LYS A 392 -46.57 -24.37 31.71
C LYS A 392 -45.34 -25.27 31.67
N GLU A 393 -45.48 -26.54 32.04
CA GLU A 393 -44.40 -27.53 31.98
C GLU A 393 -43.93 -27.76 30.53
N VAL A 394 -44.86 -27.93 29.59
CA VAL A 394 -44.53 -28.07 28.15
C VAL A 394 -43.82 -26.83 27.62
N ARG A 395 -44.28 -25.63 27.98
CA ARG A 395 -43.63 -24.36 27.60
C ARG A 395 -42.20 -24.28 28.13
N LEU A 396 -42.00 -24.50 29.43
CA LEU A 396 -40.68 -24.49 30.05
C LEU A 396 -39.75 -25.54 29.44
N ASN A 397 -40.26 -26.73 29.11
CA ASN A 397 -39.47 -27.77 28.48
C ASN A 397 -39.05 -27.38 27.05
N SER A 398 -39.94 -26.75 26.28
CA SER A 398 -39.62 -26.24 24.94
C SER A 398 -38.58 -25.12 24.97
N GLU A 399 -38.65 -24.22 25.96
CA GLU A 399 -37.69 -23.14 26.16
C GLU A 399 -36.33 -23.69 26.59
N SER A 400 -36.31 -24.64 27.53
CA SER A 400 -35.10 -25.37 27.94
C SER A 400 -34.44 -26.10 26.77
N GLN A 401 -35.22 -26.68 25.86
CA GLN A 401 -34.70 -27.33 24.65
C GLN A 401 -34.07 -26.32 23.69
N LYS A 402 -34.68 -25.14 23.49
CA LYS A 402 -34.13 -24.05 22.67
C LYS A 402 -32.82 -23.53 23.27
N LEU A 403 -32.80 -23.25 24.57
CA LEU A 403 -31.58 -22.83 25.27
C LEU A 403 -30.45 -23.87 25.11
N ARG A 404 -30.78 -25.16 25.20
CA ARG A 404 -29.79 -26.23 24.95
C ARG A 404 -29.29 -26.27 23.51
N SER A 405 -30.12 -26.00 22.50
CA SER A 405 -29.67 -25.94 21.10
C SER A 405 -28.78 -24.72 20.86
N ASP A 406 -29.13 -23.57 21.42
CA ASP A 406 -28.36 -22.33 21.28
C ASP A 406 -27.00 -22.46 21.95
N LEU A 407 -26.94 -23.08 23.13
CA LEU A 407 -25.70 -23.35 23.84
C LEU A 407 -24.80 -24.31 23.04
N ARG A 408 -25.36 -25.36 22.42
CA ARG A 408 -24.62 -26.24 21.50
C ARG A 408 -24.11 -25.50 20.26
N PHE A 409 -24.89 -24.59 19.71
CA PHE A 409 -24.48 -23.77 18.57
C PHE A 409 -23.30 -22.86 18.95
N LYS A 410 -23.41 -22.17 20.10
CA LYS A 410 -22.33 -21.32 20.62
C LYS A 410 -21.07 -22.10 20.96
N ASP A 411 -21.18 -23.29 21.54
CA ASP A 411 -20.04 -24.18 21.76
C ASP A 411 -19.36 -24.59 20.44
N SER A 412 -20.13 -24.85 19.38
CA SER A 412 -19.57 -25.16 18.06
C SER A 412 -18.88 -23.96 17.43
N GLU A 413 -19.40 -22.75 17.63
CA GLU A 413 -18.84 -21.50 17.13
C GLU A 413 -17.52 -21.18 17.85
N LEU A 414 -17.50 -21.30 19.18
CA LEU A 414 -16.29 -21.14 19.99
C LEU A 414 -15.20 -22.15 19.62
N LYS A 415 -15.56 -23.40 19.30
CA LYS A 415 -14.59 -24.40 18.82
C LYS A 415 -13.97 -24.00 17.49
N LYS A 416 -14.75 -23.50 16.54
CA LYS A 416 -14.22 -23.02 15.25
C LYS A 416 -13.24 -21.87 15.43
N ILE A 417 -13.60 -20.87 16.26
CA ILE A 417 -12.71 -19.75 16.57
C ILE A 417 -11.41 -20.24 17.25
N ALA A 418 -11.51 -21.22 18.15
CA ALA A 418 -10.34 -21.81 18.78
C ALA A 418 -9.43 -22.56 17.79
N GLU A 419 -10.01 -23.27 16.82
CA GLU A 419 -9.30 -23.94 15.72
C GLU A 419 -8.63 -22.92 14.78
N GLU A 420 -9.32 -21.84 14.41
CA GLU A 420 -8.77 -20.73 13.62
C GLU A 420 -7.56 -20.09 14.33
N HIS A 421 -7.73 -19.74 15.62
CA HIS A 421 -6.62 -19.22 16.43
C HIS A 421 -5.47 -20.22 16.59
N GLN A 422 -5.73 -21.53 16.50
CA GLN A 422 -4.66 -22.53 16.49
C GLN A 422 -3.88 -22.49 15.18
N VAL A 423 -4.56 -22.42 14.04
CA VAL A 423 -3.93 -22.28 12.72
C VAL A 423 -3.10 -21.00 12.64
N ASP A 424 -3.63 -19.86 13.11
CA ASP A 424 -2.90 -18.59 13.14
C ASP A 424 -1.63 -18.69 13.99
N ARG A 425 -1.72 -19.32 15.16
CA ARG A 425 -0.54 -19.59 16.01
C ARG A 425 0.49 -20.45 15.28
N GLU A 426 0.07 -21.50 14.59
CA GLU A 426 0.97 -22.36 13.81
C GLU A 426 1.64 -21.60 12.65
N ILE A 427 0.90 -20.74 11.95
CA ILE A 427 1.44 -19.87 10.90
C ILE A 427 2.47 -18.92 11.49
N ILE A 428 2.14 -18.20 12.57
CA ILE A 428 3.07 -17.26 13.23
C ILE A 428 4.34 -17.99 13.69
N VAL A 429 4.21 -19.14 14.33
CA VAL A 429 5.37 -19.95 14.76
C VAL A 429 6.20 -20.38 13.55
N SER A 430 5.57 -20.80 12.45
CA SER A 430 6.28 -21.21 11.22
C SER A 430 7.04 -20.04 10.58
N THR A 431 6.47 -18.83 10.55
CA THR A 431 7.11 -17.65 9.97
C THR A 431 8.32 -17.22 10.78
N TYR A 432 8.20 -17.11 12.11
CA TYR A 432 9.33 -16.80 12.98
C TYR A 432 10.41 -17.88 12.92
N LYS A 433 10.03 -19.16 12.83
CA LYS A 433 10.99 -20.25 12.65
C LYS A 433 11.80 -20.08 11.36
N THR A 434 11.14 -19.80 10.24
CA THR A 434 11.81 -19.56 8.95
C THR A 434 12.72 -18.34 8.99
N GLN A 435 12.30 -17.24 9.64
CA GLN A 435 13.13 -16.05 9.82
C GLN A 435 14.38 -16.33 10.65
N ILE A 436 14.25 -17.09 11.74
CA ILE A 436 15.38 -17.52 12.58
C ILE A 436 16.33 -18.40 11.76
N GLU A 437 15.82 -19.34 10.96
CA GLU A 437 16.64 -20.21 10.12
C GLU A 437 17.40 -19.40 9.04
N ALA A 438 16.75 -18.43 8.40
CA ALA A 438 17.38 -17.55 7.42
C ALA A 438 18.47 -16.67 8.05
N LEU A 439 18.23 -16.14 9.25
CA LEU A 439 19.24 -15.39 10.01
C LEU A 439 20.43 -16.28 10.38
N LYS A 440 20.18 -17.50 10.86
CA LYS A 440 21.25 -18.48 11.14
C LYS A 440 22.08 -18.77 9.89
N GLN A 441 21.44 -19.01 8.74
CA GLN A 441 22.15 -19.24 7.48
C GLN A 441 22.99 -18.03 7.04
N SER A 442 22.48 -16.81 7.23
CA SER A 442 23.23 -15.59 6.94
C SER A 442 24.46 -15.44 7.84
N TYR A 443 24.30 -15.68 9.15
CA TYR A 443 25.42 -15.68 10.09
C TYR A 443 26.43 -16.79 9.79
N ASP A 444 25.98 -18.00 9.45
CA ASP A 444 26.86 -19.09 9.05
C ASP A 444 27.64 -18.77 7.77
N ALA A 445 27.01 -18.14 6.78
CA ALA A 445 27.69 -17.66 5.58
C ALA A 445 28.72 -16.56 5.90
N LYS A 446 28.37 -15.62 6.79
CA LYS A 446 29.30 -14.58 7.28
C LYS A 446 30.49 -15.21 8.00
N ILE A 447 30.25 -16.20 8.86
CA ILE A 447 31.29 -16.94 9.59
C ILE A 447 32.19 -17.69 8.60
N LYS A 448 31.63 -18.35 7.57
CA LYS A 448 32.43 -19.01 6.52
C LYS A 448 33.31 -18.02 5.76
N SER A 449 32.75 -16.88 5.32
CA SER A 449 33.52 -15.85 4.63
C SER A 449 34.62 -15.24 5.52
N LEU A 450 34.34 -14.99 6.80
CA LEU A 450 35.36 -14.52 7.76
C LEU A 450 36.44 -15.59 7.99
N LYS A 451 36.07 -16.88 8.06
CA LYS A 451 37.03 -17.98 8.15
C LYS A 451 37.93 -18.05 6.91
N GLU A 452 37.35 -17.95 5.72
CA GLU A 452 38.10 -17.89 4.45
C GLU A 452 39.04 -16.68 4.40
N GLN A 453 38.60 -15.50 4.84
CA GLN A 453 39.46 -14.32 4.94
C GLN A 453 40.62 -14.55 5.91
N VAL A 454 40.36 -15.09 7.09
CA VAL A 454 41.42 -15.43 8.07
C VAL A 454 42.39 -16.46 7.50
N GLU A 455 41.91 -17.44 6.74
CA GLU A 455 42.73 -18.44 6.08
C GLU A 455 43.60 -17.82 4.97
N MET A 456 43.03 -16.91 4.16
CA MET A 456 43.76 -16.10 3.18
C MET A 456 44.85 -15.23 3.83
N TYR A 457 44.56 -14.58 4.96
CA TYR A 457 45.56 -13.80 5.70
C TYR A 457 46.63 -14.69 6.33
N LYS A 458 46.31 -15.92 6.76
CA LYS A 458 47.30 -16.90 7.22
C LYS A 458 48.21 -17.39 6.09
N VAL A 459 47.66 -17.62 4.90
CA VAL A 459 48.43 -18.00 3.70
C VAL A 459 49.28 -16.84 3.22
N GLY A 460 48.78 -15.60 3.30
CA GLY A 460 49.55 -14.38 3.02
C GLY A 460 50.67 -14.13 4.03
N ALA A 461 50.42 -14.33 5.32
CA ALA A 461 51.43 -14.23 6.38
C ALA A 461 52.53 -15.32 6.26
N SER A 462 52.22 -16.46 5.64
CA SER A 462 53.22 -17.52 5.37
C SER A 462 54.17 -17.18 4.22
N ILE A 463 53.95 -16.10 3.47
CA ILE A 463 54.78 -15.65 2.34
C ILE A 463 55.72 -14.49 2.75
N GLU A 464 55.44 -13.77 3.85
CA GLU A 464 56.24 -12.61 4.28
C GLU A 464 57.24 -12.88 5.42
N GLU A 465 57.30 -14.09 6.00
CA GLU A 465 58.32 -14.45 7.01
C GLU A 465 59.43 -15.34 6.43
N PHE A 466 60.24 -14.75 5.53
CA PHE A 466 61.58 -15.24 5.19
C PHE A 466 62.62 -14.14 5.44
N ASP A 467 62.57 -13.44 6.57
CA ASP A 467 63.76 -12.84 7.14
C ASP A 467 63.58 -12.42 8.61
N THR A 468 64.66 -12.55 9.38
CA THR A 468 64.86 -12.06 10.77
C THR A 468 64.34 -12.89 11.96
N LYS A 469 65.00 -14.03 12.17
CA LYS A 469 65.87 -14.34 13.34
C LYS A 469 65.54 -13.72 14.73
N SER A 470 65.49 -14.65 15.71
CA SER A 470 66.08 -14.65 17.08
C SER A 470 65.24 -14.28 18.31
N PHE A 471 65.38 -15.15 19.35
CA PHE A 471 65.15 -14.98 20.80
C PHE A 471 63.68 -15.00 21.27
N GLU A 472 63.23 -15.74 22.29
CA GLU A 472 63.86 -16.55 23.35
C GLU A 472 62.77 -17.45 23.98
N LYS A 473 63.12 -18.64 24.48
CA LYS A 473 62.27 -19.48 25.37
C LYS A 473 62.29 -18.89 26.80
N PRO A 474 61.33 -19.15 27.74
CA PRO A 474 60.85 -20.50 28.08
C PRO A 474 59.39 -20.63 28.61
N SER A 475 58.94 -21.87 28.79
CA SER A 475 57.85 -22.34 29.67
C SER A 475 58.33 -22.39 31.15
N PRO A 476 57.58 -22.83 32.21
CA PRO A 476 56.15 -23.10 32.47
C PRO A 476 55.64 -22.51 33.84
N VAL A 477 54.44 -22.93 34.30
CA VAL A 477 53.92 -23.07 35.71
C VAL A 477 52.78 -22.13 36.18
N SER A 478 51.69 -22.84 36.55
CA SER A 478 50.62 -22.72 37.55
C SER A 478 50.29 -21.46 38.38
N ASP A 479 49.01 -21.47 38.78
CA ASP A 479 48.39 -21.03 40.05
C ASP A 479 47.58 -19.72 40.10
N SER A 480 46.27 -19.93 40.30
CA SER A 480 45.43 -19.41 41.40
C SER A 480 45.83 -18.08 42.06
N GLU A 481 44.91 -17.11 42.09
CA GLU A 481 44.11 -16.78 43.30
C GLU A 481 43.20 -15.55 43.08
N LEU A 482 41.94 -15.68 43.51
CA LEU A 482 41.02 -14.59 43.87
C LEU A 482 41.58 -13.81 45.07
N PRO A 483 41.03 -12.63 45.49
CA PRO A 483 39.99 -12.72 46.53
C PRO A 483 38.97 -11.55 46.63
N CYS A 484 37.75 -11.94 47.06
CA CYS A 484 36.90 -11.29 48.10
C CYS A 484 36.24 -9.91 47.81
N ASN A 485 35.01 -9.59 48.23
CA ASN A 485 34.17 -10.13 49.32
C ASN A 485 32.73 -9.56 49.26
N LYS A 486 31.76 -10.36 49.73
CA LYS A 486 30.55 -10.05 50.53
C LYS A 486 29.29 -9.41 49.90
N ASP A 487 28.26 -10.26 49.79
CA ASP A 487 26.95 -10.24 50.46
C ASP A 487 25.96 -9.05 50.36
N GLU A 488 24.73 -9.46 50.00
CA GLU A 488 23.40 -8.99 50.44
C GLU A 488 22.80 -7.64 49.98
N ASN A 489 21.80 -7.78 49.10
CA ASN A 489 20.40 -7.36 49.25
C ASN A 489 19.96 -5.87 49.15
N HIS A 490 18.88 -5.69 48.39
CA HIS A 490 17.90 -4.57 48.33
C HIS A 490 18.29 -3.20 47.74
N GLY A 491 17.40 -2.67 46.88
CA GLY A 491 17.07 -1.24 46.91
C GLY A 491 16.86 -0.52 45.57
N PHE A 492 15.59 -0.21 45.31
CA PHE A 492 15.09 0.95 44.55
C PHE A 492 16.00 2.20 44.54
N ARG A 493 16.20 2.80 43.36
CA ARG A 493 15.82 4.19 42.96
C ARG A 493 16.57 4.62 41.69
N PRO A 494 16.04 5.62 40.98
CA PRO A 494 16.87 6.78 40.64
C PRO A 494 16.32 8.07 41.25
N ILE A 495 17.24 8.96 41.65
CA ILE A 495 17.02 10.31 42.19
C ILE A 495 17.50 11.34 41.16
N VAL A 496 16.58 12.26 40.84
CA VAL A 496 16.70 13.74 40.74
C VAL A 496 18.06 14.38 40.43
N ARG A 497 18.03 15.32 39.48
CA ARG A 497 18.61 16.69 39.52
C ARG A 497 18.14 17.43 38.26
N GLU A 498 18.01 18.75 38.15
CA GLU A 498 17.82 19.92 39.00
C GLU A 498 17.46 21.04 38.00
N SER A 499 16.81 22.11 38.45
CA SER A 499 16.38 23.25 37.63
C SER A 499 17.57 24.10 37.09
N PRO A 500 17.34 24.95 36.08
CA PRO A 500 17.74 26.35 36.23
C PRO A 500 16.62 27.37 35.91
N PHE A 501 16.70 28.47 36.66
CA PHE A 501 15.94 29.71 36.60
C PHE A 501 16.07 30.50 35.29
N GLY A 502 15.03 31.31 35.01
CA GLY A 502 15.21 32.69 34.53
C GLY A 502 14.14 33.22 33.58
N CYS A 503 13.17 33.99 34.10
CA CYS A 503 12.65 35.25 33.51
C CYS A 503 11.73 35.97 34.52
N ASN A 504 12.07 37.23 34.80
CA ASN A 504 11.43 38.23 35.67
C ASN A 504 9.96 38.49 35.25
N GLY A 505 8.99 38.93 36.06
CA GLY A 505 9.01 39.79 37.24
C GLY A 505 8.16 41.04 36.94
N ASN A 506 6.94 41.13 37.50
CA ASN A 506 6.40 42.33 38.15
C ASN A 506 5.02 42.08 38.78
N LEU A 507 4.99 42.26 40.10
CA LEU A 507 3.82 42.42 40.96
C LEU A 507 3.21 43.81 40.76
N ILE A 508 1.88 43.90 40.82
CA ILE A 508 1.21 45.02 41.51
C ILE A 508 0.12 44.44 42.43
N SER A 509 0.37 44.63 43.72
CA SER A 509 -0.50 44.81 44.88
C SER A 509 -1.87 44.13 44.99
N GLN A 510 -1.96 43.34 46.06
CA GLN A 510 -3.14 43.10 46.88
C GLN A 510 -3.86 44.41 47.24
N ASN A 511 -5.18 44.43 47.14
CA ASN A 511 -6.09 44.99 48.15
C ASN A 511 -7.54 44.58 47.89
N ASN A 512 -8.17 44.01 48.93
CA ASN A 512 -9.60 43.90 49.21
C ASN A 512 -10.51 43.16 48.22
N LEU A 513 -10.91 41.94 48.59
CA LEU A 513 -12.32 41.69 48.95
C LEU A 513 -12.45 40.40 49.76
N GLU A 514 -12.37 40.53 51.09
CA GLU A 514 -13.11 39.68 52.01
C GLU A 514 -14.61 39.86 51.73
N ARG A 515 -15.27 38.89 51.09
CA ARG A 515 -16.66 38.54 51.40
C ARG A 515 -17.05 37.25 50.67
N LEU A 516 -17.77 36.39 51.40
CA LEU A 516 -18.39 35.13 50.99
C LEU A 516 -17.54 33.85 51.24
N GLN A 517 -16.99 33.75 52.45
CA GLN A 517 -16.99 32.47 53.17
C GLN A 517 -17.83 32.64 54.45
N GLN A 518 -19.13 32.36 54.32
CA GLN A 518 -19.97 31.93 55.43
C GLN A 518 -20.86 30.82 54.89
N PRO A 519 -20.79 29.58 55.42
CA PRO A 519 -21.89 28.65 55.24
C PRO A 519 -23.09 29.22 56.00
N LEU A 520 -24.22 29.40 55.31
CA LEU A 520 -25.51 29.67 55.95
C LEU A 520 -25.92 28.42 56.74
N THR A 521 -25.45 28.31 57.97
CA THR A 521 -26.05 27.41 58.95
C THR A 521 -27.37 28.05 59.38
N ILE A 522 -28.49 27.51 58.88
CA ILE A 522 -29.80 27.80 59.45
C ILE A 522 -29.81 27.13 60.83
N ASP A 523 -29.77 27.94 61.88
CA ASP A 523 -29.87 27.47 63.26
C ASP A 523 -31.32 27.00 63.51
N THR A 524 -31.54 25.69 63.47
CA THR A 524 -32.86 25.06 63.67
C THR A 524 -33.20 24.80 65.14
N SER A 525 -32.38 25.29 66.07
CA SER A 525 -32.53 25.00 67.50
C SER A 525 -33.81 25.59 68.14
N ASN A 526 -34.49 26.53 67.47
CA ASN A 526 -35.68 27.23 68.00
C ASN A 526 -36.94 27.12 67.12
N MET A 527 -37.01 26.19 66.18
CA MET A 527 -38.20 26.02 65.32
C MET A 527 -39.12 24.90 65.82
N SER A 528 -40.42 25.19 65.93
CA SER A 528 -41.45 24.21 66.28
C SER A 528 -41.54 23.10 65.22
N PHE A 529 -41.88 21.89 65.66
CA PHE A 529 -41.97 20.68 64.83
C PHE A 529 -42.88 20.84 63.59
N ASP A 530 -43.97 21.59 63.70
CA ASP A 530 -44.86 21.87 62.57
C ASP A 530 -44.25 22.80 61.52
N GLN A 531 -43.31 23.65 61.92
CA GLN A 531 -42.65 24.62 61.05
C GLN A 531 -41.55 23.96 60.20
N LEU A 532 -40.91 22.91 60.71
CA LEU A 532 -39.96 22.06 59.97
C LEU A 532 -40.66 21.22 58.88
N ARG A 533 -41.93 20.84 59.09
CA ARG A 533 -42.70 20.05 58.13
C ARG A 533 -43.14 20.85 56.89
N MET A 534 -43.23 22.17 57.01
CA MET A 534 -43.74 23.05 55.96
C MET A 534 -42.65 23.71 55.09
N MET A 535 -41.37 23.39 55.30
CA MET A 535 -40.32 23.82 54.39
C MET A 535 -40.43 23.07 53.05
N PRO A 536 -40.34 23.77 51.90
CA PRO A 536 -40.29 23.11 50.60
C PRO A 536 -39.02 22.25 50.52
N ARG A 537 -39.17 20.94 50.26
CA ARG A 537 -38.04 20.04 50.07
C ARG A 537 -37.39 20.31 48.71
N GLY A 538 -36.06 20.37 48.68
CA GLY A 538 -35.29 20.52 47.44
C GLY A 538 -35.50 19.32 46.50
N GLU A 539 -35.58 19.59 45.21
CA GLU A 539 -35.69 18.57 44.16
C GLU A 539 -34.41 17.71 44.18
N CYS A 540 -34.46 16.53 44.82
CA CYS A 540 -33.57 15.35 44.65
C CYS A 540 -33.60 14.36 45.84
N GLU A 541 -34.38 14.60 46.89
CA GLU A 541 -34.51 13.64 48.01
C GLU A 541 -35.58 12.57 47.73
N GLY A 542 -35.25 11.63 46.84
CA GLY A 542 -36.15 10.54 46.47
C GLY A 542 -35.45 9.50 45.61
N SER A 543 -34.63 8.64 46.23
CA SER A 543 -34.14 7.42 45.59
C SER A 543 -34.02 6.34 46.64
N GLU A 544 -35.16 5.74 46.94
CA GLU A 544 -35.25 4.43 47.55
C GLU A 544 -34.77 3.36 46.56
N SER A 545 -33.91 2.48 47.06
CA SER A 545 -33.08 1.55 46.30
C SER A 545 -33.89 0.46 45.60
N ALA A 546 -33.88 0.45 44.26
CA ALA A 546 -34.24 -0.74 43.49
C ALA A 546 -32.98 -1.60 43.30
N GLY A 547 -32.95 -2.77 43.94
CA GLY A 547 -31.89 -3.76 43.80
C GLY A 547 -31.86 -4.34 42.38
N SER A 548 -30.78 -4.06 41.66
CA SER A 548 -30.49 -4.68 40.36
C SER A 548 -29.40 -5.74 40.52
N THR A 549 -29.83 -6.99 40.56
CA THR A 549 -29.00 -8.19 40.46
C THR A 549 -28.37 -8.22 39.06
N TYR A 550 -27.11 -7.83 38.89
CA TYR A 550 -26.12 -8.35 37.92
C TYR A 550 -24.82 -7.55 38.10
N LEU A 551 -23.82 -8.15 38.76
CA LEU A 551 -22.44 -7.68 38.70
C LEU A 551 -21.53 -8.80 38.16
N PRO A 552 -20.62 -8.49 37.22
CA PRO A 552 -19.54 -9.39 36.87
C PRO A 552 -18.56 -9.44 38.04
N ARG A 553 -18.06 -10.66 38.31
CA ARG A 553 -17.00 -10.93 39.28
C ARG A 553 -15.75 -10.15 38.90
N VAL A 554 -15.43 -9.13 39.70
CA VAL A 554 -14.10 -8.54 39.80
C VAL A 554 -13.65 -8.80 41.23
N ASP A 555 -12.70 -9.73 41.38
CA ASP A 555 -12.00 -9.94 42.63
C ASP A 555 -11.20 -8.67 42.94
N ASN A 556 -11.63 -7.89 43.94
CA ASN A 556 -10.76 -7.15 44.88
C ASN A 556 -11.61 -6.30 45.85
N TYR A 557 -11.47 -6.63 47.14
CA TYR A 557 -11.78 -5.85 48.36
C TYR A 557 -12.87 -4.76 48.27
N ASN A 558 -14.10 -5.11 48.68
CA ASN A 558 -15.06 -4.12 49.15
C ASN A 558 -15.65 -4.60 50.49
N VAL A 559 -15.18 -4.00 51.58
CA VAL A 559 -15.88 -4.02 52.86
C VAL A 559 -17.04 -3.02 52.74
N SER A 560 -18.27 -3.46 53.01
CA SER A 560 -19.46 -2.60 53.00
C SER A 560 -19.26 -1.39 53.93
N PHE A 561 -19.76 -0.23 53.52
CA PHE A 561 -19.79 1.01 54.33
C PHE A 561 -20.41 0.77 55.72
N GLU A 562 -21.40 -0.11 55.80
CA GLU A 562 -22.07 -0.51 57.04
C GLU A 562 -21.17 -1.38 57.95
N GLN A 563 -20.33 -2.22 57.35
CA GLN A 563 -19.36 -3.06 58.07
C GLN A 563 -18.19 -2.27 58.66
N LEU A 564 -17.79 -1.15 58.03
CA LEU A 564 -16.74 -0.29 58.55
C LEU A 564 -17.21 0.55 59.74
N LEU A 565 -18.42 1.09 59.68
CA LEU A 565 -19.03 1.81 60.80
C LEU A 565 -19.25 0.91 62.03
N SER A 566 -19.58 -0.37 61.79
CA SER A 566 -19.80 -1.35 62.85
C SER A 566 -18.50 -1.74 63.60
N SER A 567 -17.35 -1.77 62.91
CA SER A 567 -16.07 -2.13 63.54
C SER A 567 -15.49 -1.05 64.48
N SER A 568 -15.96 0.20 64.37
CA SER A 568 -15.52 1.31 65.22
C SER A 568 -16.17 1.31 66.61
N PHE A 569 -17.33 0.68 66.79
CA PHE A 569 -18.08 0.77 68.05
C PHE A 569 -17.69 -0.29 69.08
N ASP A 570 -17.24 -1.47 68.64
CA ASP A 570 -16.90 -2.59 69.52
C ASP A 570 -15.55 -2.44 70.27
N SER A 571 -14.67 -1.53 69.81
CA SER A 571 -13.36 -1.33 70.45
C SER A 571 -13.39 -0.27 71.57
N ALA A 572 -14.38 0.62 71.57
CA ALA A 572 -14.51 1.67 72.59
C ALA A 572 -15.23 1.18 73.86
N SER A 573 -16.07 0.14 73.75
CA SER A 573 -16.90 -0.37 74.86
C SER A 573 -16.15 -1.29 75.84
N LYS A 574 -14.95 -1.77 75.48
CA LYS A 574 -14.14 -2.67 76.32
C LYS A 574 -13.20 -2.00 77.34
N LEU A 575 -13.20 -0.67 77.43
CA LEU A 575 -12.29 0.09 78.31
C LEU A 575 -12.94 0.60 79.60
N SER A 576 -14.20 0.27 79.87
CA SER A 576 -14.95 0.76 81.05
C SER A 576 -15.39 -0.32 82.02
N SER A 577 -14.72 -1.48 82.05
CA SER A 577 -14.99 -2.52 83.06
C SER A 577 -13.72 -3.19 83.56
N GLU A 578 -13.57 -3.16 84.89
CA GLU A 578 -12.65 -3.93 85.77
C GLU A 578 -11.36 -3.26 86.27
N SER A 579 -11.50 -2.68 87.47
CA SER A 579 -10.76 -2.97 88.72
C SER A 579 -9.23 -3.17 88.73
N ASP A 580 -8.59 -2.32 89.55
CA ASP A 580 -7.44 -2.57 90.43
C ASP A 580 -6.68 -3.90 90.28
N THR A 581 -5.47 -3.84 89.71
CA THR A 581 -4.29 -4.56 90.24
C THR A 581 -3.01 -3.91 89.70
N ALA A 582 -2.09 -3.59 90.61
CA ALA A 582 -0.80 -3.00 90.31
C ALA A 582 0.17 -4.04 89.73
N GLY A 583 0.79 -3.71 88.58
CA GLY A 583 1.96 -4.42 88.07
C GLY A 583 2.04 -4.44 86.54
N GLN A 584 3.02 -3.72 85.99
CA GLN A 584 3.35 -3.52 84.57
C GLN A 584 2.51 -2.47 83.83
N ARG A 585 3.08 -1.27 83.68
CA ARG A 585 2.70 -0.31 82.63
C ARG A 585 3.12 -0.89 81.28
N PRO A 586 2.21 -1.22 80.34
CA PRO A 586 2.58 -1.28 78.93
C PRO A 586 2.82 0.16 78.47
N ASP A 587 3.87 0.37 77.69
CA ASP A 587 4.21 1.69 77.14
C ASP A 587 3.06 2.17 76.22
N LEU A 588 2.28 3.16 76.68
CA LEU A 588 1.07 3.68 76.02
C LEU A 588 1.42 4.48 74.74
N ALA A 589 2.65 4.97 74.62
CA ALA A 589 3.09 5.83 73.52
C ALA A 589 3.10 5.14 72.14
N PRO A 590 3.64 3.92 71.95
CA PRO A 590 3.58 3.23 70.66
C PRO A 590 2.15 2.89 70.23
N MET A 591 1.26 2.53 71.16
CA MET A 591 -0.12 2.13 70.85
C MET A 591 -0.97 3.33 70.39
N VAL A 592 -0.82 4.49 71.03
CA VAL A 592 -1.48 5.73 70.59
C VAL A 592 -0.93 6.20 69.23
N LYS A 593 0.37 6.01 68.97
CA LYS A 593 0.98 6.36 67.68
C LYS A 593 0.49 5.44 66.56
N GLU A 594 0.28 4.16 66.86
CA GLU A 594 -0.28 3.19 65.92
C GLU A 594 -1.76 3.48 65.62
N GLU A 595 -2.56 3.80 66.64
CA GLU A 595 -3.96 4.20 66.43
C GLU A 595 -4.07 5.55 65.70
N LEU A 596 -3.16 6.51 65.98
CA LEU A 596 -3.09 7.77 65.24
C LEU A 596 -2.73 7.53 63.76
N LEU A 597 -1.79 6.62 63.47
CA LEU A 597 -1.46 6.21 62.10
C LEU A 597 -2.65 5.51 61.43
N ARG A 598 -3.40 4.69 62.16
CA ARG A 598 -4.62 4.03 61.68
C ARG A 598 -5.70 5.05 61.31
N CYS A 599 -5.99 6.00 62.20
CA CYS A 599 -6.90 7.11 61.94
C CYS A 599 -6.41 7.98 60.78
N GLN A 600 -5.11 8.28 60.70
CA GLN A 600 -4.54 9.08 59.62
C GLN A 600 -4.67 8.38 58.26
N ASN A 601 -4.46 7.06 58.21
CA ASN A 601 -4.63 6.27 57.00
C ASN A 601 -6.12 6.17 56.62
N GLN A 602 -7.02 6.06 57.59
CA GLN A 602 -8.46 6.07 57.36
C GLN A 602 -8.94 7.42 56.81
N VAL A 603 -8.48 8.54 57.37
CA VAL A 603 -8.79 9.88 56.86
C VAL A 603 -8.25 10.05 55.44
N LYS A 604 -7.03 9.59 55.15
CA LYS A 604 -6.48 9.61 53.78
C LYS A 604 -7.35 8.79 52.82
N HIS A 605 -7.78 7.59 53.22
CA HIS A 605 -8.62 6.74 52.39
C HIS A 605 -10.00 7.36 52.13
N LEU A 606 -10.65 7.91 53.18
CA LEU A 606 -11.92 8.63 53.04
C LEU A 606 -11.79 9.88 52.17
N THR A 607 -10.68 10.60 52.27
CA THR A 607 -10.40 11.77 51.43
C THR A 607 -10.24 11.38 49.96
N LEU A 608 -9.59 10.24 49.69
CA LEU A 608 -9.47 9.71 48.33
C LEU A 608 -10.81 9.24 47.77
N LEU A 609 -11.62 8.54 48.58
CA LEU A 609 -12.98 8.14 48.20
C LEU A 609 -13.88 9.34 47.95
N LEU A 610 -13.77 10.39 48.76
CA LEU A 610 -14.52 11.63 48.56
C LEU A 610 -14.09 12.32 47.26
N ARG A 611 -12.79 12.41 46.99
CA ARG A 611 -12.30 12.97 45.73
C ARG A 611 -12.75 12.15 44.52
N GLU A 612 -12.79 10.83 44.66
CA GLU A 612 -13.29 9.92 43.62
C GLU A 612 -14.80 10.09 43.41
N SER A 613 -15.58 10.27 44.48
CA SER A 613 -17.02 10.51 44.38
C SER A 613 -17.34 11.89 43.81
N GLU A 614 -16.60 12.94 44.21
CA GLU A 614 -16.67 14.29 43.65
C GLU A 614 -16.38 14.27 42.13
N SER A 615 -15.28 13.64 41.72
CA SER A 615 -14.93 13.45 40.31
C SER A 615 -16.01 12.69 39.53
N ASN A 616 -16.59 11.64 40.14
CA ASN A 616 -17.66 10.88 39.49
C ASN A 616 -18.96 11.70 39.38
N CYS A 617 -19.29 12.54 40.37
CA CYS A 617 -20.41 13.47 40.31
C CYS A 617 -20.23 14.52 39.22
N GLU A 618 -19.04 15.09 39.07
CA GLU A 618 -18.74 16.02 37.97
C GLU A 618 -18.93 15.36 36.61
N ARG A 619 -18.42 14.14 36.44
CA ARG A 619 -18.58 13.36 35.20
C ARG A 619 -20.04 13.05 34.89
N LEU A 620 -20.83 12.66 35.89
CA LEU A 620 -22.26 12.41 35.74
C LEU A 620 -23.02 13.69 35.38
N THR A 621 -22.62 14.82 35.94
CA THR A 621 -23.21 16.14 35.62
C THR A 621 -22.93 16.52 34.17
N GLN A 622 -21.68 16.39 33.71
CA GLN A 622 -21.31 16.64 32.31
C GLN A 622 -22.07 15.72 31.35
N LEU A 623 -22.21 14.43 31.69
CA LEU A 623 -22.98 13.49 30.89
C LEU A 623 -24.47 13.86 30.86
N SER A 624 -25.04 14.31 31.98
CA SER A 624 -26.42 14.78 32.06
C SER A 624 -26.65 16.01 31.19
N GLU A 625 -25.73 16.98 31.19
CA GLU A 625 -25.80 18.15 30.32
C GLU A 625 -25.69 17.78 28.83
N ALA A 626 -24.74 16.90 28.48
CA ALA A 626 -24.58 16.41 27.12
C ALA A 626 -25.81 15.64 26.61
N LEU A 627 -26.40 14.79 27.46
CA LEU A 627 -27.64 14.07 27.13
C LEU A 627 -28.83 15.01 26.97
N LYS A 628 -28.97 16.02 27.84
CA LYS A 628 -30.01 17.06 27.69
C LYS A 628 -29.85 17.81 26.37
N GLU A 629 -28.64 18.15 25.96
CA GLU A 629 -28.42 18.81 24.68
C GLU A 629 -28.67 17.90 23.49
N GLU A 630 -28.31 16.61 23.57
CA GLU A 630 -28.62 15.65 22.51
C GLU A 630 -30.14 15.42 22.40
N ILE A 631 -30.89 15.39 23.51
CA ILE A 631 -32.36 15.35 23.49
C ILE A 631 -32.90 16.61 22.80
N ARG A 632 -32.47 17.81 23.20
CA ARG A 632 -32.91 19.06 22.54
C ARG A 632 -32.56 19.10 21.06
N ARG A 633 -31.41 18.53 20.68
CA ARG A 633 -31.00 18.41 19.27
C ARG A 633 -31.92 17.44 18.53
N VAL A 634 -32.16 16.25 19.06
CA VAL A 634 -33.06 15.25 18.46
C VAL A 634 -34.50 15.78 18.34
N GLU A 635 -34.99 16.51 19.34
CA GLU A 635 -36.30 17.17 19.29
C GLU A 635 -36.35 18.23 18.19
N ARG A 636 -35.35 19.09 18.08
CA ARG A 636 -35.24 20.03 16.95
C ARG A 636 -35.18 19.31 15.62
N ASP A 637 -34.47 18.19 15.52
CA ASP A 637 -34.34 17.40 14.30
C ASP A 637 -35.65 16.71 13.92
N GLN A 638 -36.41 16.25 14.91
CA GLN A 638 -37.74 15.67 14.74
C GLN A 638 -38.75 16.71 14.30
N GLU A 639 -38.79 17.88 14.96
CA GLU A 639 -39.59 19.02 14.52
C GLU A 639 -39.22 19.45 13.09
N ARG A 640 -37.92 19.46 12.76
CA ARG A 640 -37.45 19.74 11.39
C ARG A 640 -37.98 18.71 10.41
N LYS A 641 -37.99 17.43 10.74
CA LYS A 641 -38.54 16.38 9.87
C LYS A 641 -40.04 16.56 9.68
N GLU A 642 -40.81 16.77 10.75
CA GLU A 642 -42.27 16.96 10.68
C GLU A 642 -42.63 18.19 9.85
N HIS A 643 -42.02 19.35 10.16
CA HIS A 643 -42.24 20.58 9.39
C HIS A 643 -41.76 20.47 7.94
N LEU A 644 -40.65 19.78 7.66
CA LEU A 644 -40.14 19.58 6.31
C LEU A 644 -41.01 18.60 5.51
N GLN A 645 -41.62 17.61 6.16
CA GLN A 645 -42.49 16.64 5.51
C GLN A 645 -43.82 17.29 5.10
N GLU A 646 -44.40 18.14 5.95
CA GLU A 646 -45.65 18.86 5.67
C GLU A 646 -45.46 20.06 4.70
N ASN A 647 -44.32 20.76 4.78
CA ASN A 647 -44.06 21.97 3.97
C ASN A 647 -42.97 21.79 2.89
N SER A 648 -42.60 20.57 2.52
CA SER A 648 -41.55 20.29 1.50
C SER A 648 -41.81 21.00 0.16
N GLU A 649 -43.05 21.01 -0.32
CA GLU A 649 -43.42 21.70 -1.57
C GLU A 649 -43.37 23.23 -1.43
N TYR A 650 -43.73 23.77 -0.26
CA TYR A 650 -43.59 25.21 0.01
C TYR A 650 -42.12 25.61 0.10
N LEU A 651 -41.29 24.84 0.83
CA LEU A 651 -39.86 25.07 0.93
C LEU A 651 -39.19 24.98 -0.44
N LYS A 652 -39.57 24.01 -1.27
CA LYS A 652 -39.10 23.89 -2.65
C LYS A 652 -39.40 25.15 -3.46
N ASN A 653 -40.61 25.70 -3.35
CA ASN A 653 -40.98 26.94 -4.03
C ASN A 653 -40.22 28.16 -3.49
N VAL A 654 -40.00 28.23 -2.17
CA VAL A 654 -39.23 29.30 -1.53
C VAL A 654 -37.74 29.21 -1.89
N LEU A 655 -37.17 28.01 -1.95
CA LEU A 655 -35.79 27.75 -2.36
C LEU A 655 -35.59 28.02 -3.84
N LEU A 656 -36.54 27.61 -4.68
CA LEU A 656 -36.52 27.94 -6.10
C LEU A 656 -36.58 29.47 -6.30
N LYS A 657 -37.44 30.18 -5.56
CA LYS A 657 -37.46 31.65 -5.56
C LYS A 657 -36.13 32.23 -5.03
N PHE A 658 -35.57 31.69 -3.95
CA PHE A 658 -34.31 32.19 -3.40
C PHE A 658 -33.14 32.07 -4.39
N VAL A 659 -33.07 30.97 -5.15
CA VAL A 659 -32.02 30.74 -6.15
C VAL A 659 -32.26 31.55 -7.43
N THR A 660 -33.51 31.71 -7.87
CA THR A 660 -33.85 32.39 -9.14
C THR A 660 -33.94 33.91 -9.03
N LEU A 661 -34.29 34.45 -7.85
CA LEU A 661 -34.37 35.89 -7.65
C LEU A 661 -32.96 36.50 -7.57
N SER A 662 -32.75 37.61 -8.29
CA SER A 662 -31.44 38.28 -8.43
C SER A 662 -31.27 39.51 -7.53
N GLY A 663 -32.31 39.88 -6.75
CA GLY A 663 -32.33 41.01 -5.82
C GLY A 663 -31.96 40.65 -4.39
N GLU A 664 -31.17 41.50 -3.73
CA GLU A 664 -30.69 41.32 -2.35
C GLU A 664 -31.84 41.44 -1.34
N ASP A 665 -32.70 42.46 -1.50
CA ASP A 665 -33.82 42.72 -0.58
C ASP A 665 -34.82 41.58 -0.53
N GLU A 666 -35.07 40.93 -1.68
CA GLU A 666 -35.98 39.79 -1.78
C GLU A 666 -35.38 38.54 -1.15
N ARG A 667 -34.06 38.32 -1.30
CA ARG A 667 -33.34 37.20 -0.67
C ARG A 667 -33.29 37.36 0.85
N LEU A 668 -32.99 38.55 1.35
CA LEU A 668 -33.02 38.86 2.78
C LEU A 668 -34.42 38.66 3.37
N ARG A 669 -35.48 38.99 2.63
CA ARG A 669 -36.87 38.77 3.07
C ARG A 669 -37.26 37.30 3.21
N LEU A 670 -36.58 36.40 2.50
CA LEU A 670 -36.79 34.95 2.60
C LEU A 670 -35.97 34.29 3.73
N ILE A 671 -34.96 34.95 4.30
CA ILE A 671 -34.14 34.40 5.39
C ILE A 671 -34.97 34.13 6.66
N PRO A 672 -35.86 35.02 7.12
CA PRO A 672 -36.77 34.72 8.22
C PRO A 672 -37.66 33.50 7.95
N VAL A 673 -38.09 33.33 6.69
CA VAL A 673 -38.91 32.18 6.27
C VAL A 673 -38.09 30.89 6.34
N PHE A 674 -36.83 30.90 5.90
CA PHE A 674 -35.92 29.76 6.06
C PHE A 674 -35.61 29.48 7.53
N LYS A 675 -35.41 30.51 8.36
CA LYS A 675 -35.21 30.36 9.80
C LYS A 675 -36.40 29.62 10.43
N THR A 676 -37.63 29.98 10.07
CA THR A 676 -38.83 29.33 10.62
C THR A 676 -39.07 27.94 10.03
N MET A 677 -38.88 27.76 8.72
CA MET A 677 -39.18 26.50 8.02
C MET A 677 -38.12 25.41 8.24
N LEU A 678 -36.84 25.80 8.35
CA LEU A 678 -35.73 24.88 8.58
C LEU A 678 -35.24 24.87 10.02
N LYS A 679 -35.87 25.65 10.92
CA LYS A 679 -35.47 25.82 12.34
C LYS A 679 -33.97 26.05 12.48
N LEU A 680 -33.44 26.97 11.68
CA LEU A 680 -32.01 27.26 11.61
C LEU A 680 -31.50 27.87 12.92
N ALA A 681 -30.30 27.48 13.32
CA ALA A 681 -29.59 28.11 14.44
C ALA A 681 -29.26 29.57 14.11
N PRO A 682 -29.14 30.46 15.12
CA PRO A 682 -28.77 31.86 14.89
C PRO A 682 -27.45 32.03 14.12
N GLU A 683 -26.50 31.11 14.30
CA GLU A 683 -25.24 31.09 13.55
C GLU A 683 -25.42 30.77 12.06
N GLU A 684 -26.39 29.93 11.71
CA GLU A 684 -26.70 29.56 10.33
C GLU A 684 -27.45 30.67 9.60
N VAL A 685 -28.35 31.36 10.31
CA VAL A 685 -29.03 32.56 9.81
C VAL A 685 -28.02 33.66 9.49
N ASN A 686 -27.05 33.90 10.38
CA ASN A 686 -25.97 34.86 10.15
C ASN A 686 -25.12 34.49 8.92
N ARG A 687 -24.84 33.20 8.69
CA ARG A 687 -24.13 32.74 7.49
C ARG A 687 -24.90 33.02 6.21
N LEU A 688 -26.22 32.82 6.21
CA LEU A 688 -27.07 33.14 5.06
C LEU A 688 -27.13 34.65 4.79
N GLU A 689 -27.21 35.48 5.83
CA GLU A 689 -27.19 36.93 5.70
C GLU A 689 -25.86 37.44 5.13
N VAL A 690 -24.73 36.89 5.59
CA VAL A 690 -23.39 37.21 5.06
C VAL A 690 -23.25 36.77 3.61
N ALA A 691 -23.68 35.54 3.26
CA ALA A 691 -23.59 35.03 1.89
C ALA A 691 -24.48 35.80 0.88
N VAL A 692 -25.61 36.36 1.33
CA VAL A 692 -26.45 37.23 0.50
C VAL A 692 -25.77 38.58 0.25
N LYS A 693 -25.07 39.13 1.26
CA LYS A 693 -24.29 40.38 1.14
C LYS A 693 -23.01 40.22 0.32
N GLU A 694 -22.29 39.10 0.44
CA GLU A 694 -21.05 38.81 -0.31
C GLU A 694 -21.28 38.61 -1.83
N ASN A 695 -22.47 38.15 -2.23
CA ASN A 695 -22.86 38.00 -3.64
C ASN A 695 -22.98 39.33 -4.41
N GLN A 696 -22.82 40.47 -3.74
CA GLN A 696 -22.83 41.80 -4.37
C GLN A 696 -21.42 42.27 -4.76
N GLN A 697 -20.38 41.94 -3.99
CA GLN A 697 -18.99 42.30 -4.32
C GLN A 697 -18.43 41.53 -5.54
N SER A 698 -19.08 40.43 -5.93
CA SER A 698 -18.72 39.60 -7.07
C SER A 698 -19.48 39.93 -8.36
N LYS A 699 -20.41 40.91 -8.34
CA LYS A 699 -21.12 41.36 -9.55
C LYS A 699 -20.37 42.37 -10.42
N GLU A 700 -19.28 42.97 -9.94
CA GLU A 700 -18.37 43.77 -10.79
C GLU A 700 -17.26 42.94 -11.46
N ASN A 701 -16.96 41.74 -10.96
CA ASN A 701 -15.97 40.84 -11.57
C ASN A 701 -16.58 39.47 -11.85
N GLY A 702 -17.11 39.34 -13.06
CA GLY A 702 -17.18 38.09 -13.82
C GLY A 702 -17.49 36.81 -13.04
N ASN A 703 -18.78 36.48 -12.96
CA ASN A 703 -19.28 35.11 -13.06
C ASN A 703 -18.62 34.06 -12.14
N LYS A 704 -18.44 34.36 -10.85
CA LYS A 704 -18.19 33.35 -9.81
C LYS A 704 -19.51 32.88 -9.18
N GLY A 705 -20.36 32.25 -9.99
CA GLY A 705 -21.57 31.56 -9.51
C GLY A 705 -21.41 30.05 -9.64
N TRP A 706 -21.54 29.32 -8.52
CA TRP A 706 -21.70 27.85 -8.38
C TRP A 706 -20.62 26.91 -8.98
N SER A 707 -19.90 27.31 -10.03
CA SER A 707 -18.86 26.49 -10.67
C SER A 707 -17.62 26.29 -9.79
N SER A 708 -17.36 27.22 -8.87
CA SER A 708 -16.21 27.15 -7.94
C SER A 708 -16.35 26.04 -6.91
N TYR A 709 -17.57 25.60 -6.57
CA TYR A 709 -17.78 24.53 -5.60
C TYR A 709 -17.72 23.14 -6.26
N LEU A 710 -18.05 23.04 -7.56
CA LEU A 710 -17.95 21.79 -8.33
C LEU A 710 -16.50 21.35 -8.55
N GLN A 711 -15.53 22.26 -8.56
CA GLN A 711 -14.11 21.92 -8.72
C GLN A 711 -13.51 21.18 -7.52
N LYS A 712 -14.17 21.18 -6.35
CA LYS A 712 -13.69 20.44 -5.17
C LYS A 712 -14.11 18.96 -5.16
N TRP A 713 -14.95 18.54 -6.10
CA TRP A 713 -15.44 17.16 -6.21
C TRP A 713 -14.70 16.36 -7.29
N THR A 714 -13.67 16.95 -7.91
CA THR A 714 -12.90 16.35 -9.02
C THR A 714 -11.42 16.10 -8.68
N THR A 715 -11.10 15.91 -7.39
CA THR A 715 -9.78 15.40 -6.96
C THR A 715 -9.91 14.06 -6.27
#